data_AF-A0A2S9XHU0-F1
#
_entry.id   AF-A0A2S9XHU0-F1
#
_cell.length_a   1.000
_cell.length_b   1.000
_cell.length_c   1.000
_cell.angle_alpha   90.00
_cell.angle_beta   90.00
_cell.angle_gamma   90.00
#
_symmetry.space_group_name_H-M   'P 1'
#
loop_
_entity.id
_entity.type
_entity.pdbx_description
1 polymer ?
#
loop_
_entity_poly.entity_id
_entity_poly.type
_entity_poly.pdbx_seq_one_letter_code
_entity_poly.pdbx_strand_id
1 'polypeptide(L)'
;MRRLALTPAHRRLALQLALLGGIGLAFLAQRDPVAVAGGGGGCFEENECTFKKPNFMIVLDYSSSMSEPFGMGQTRWEVAVGAITSLMTTNGGYFQENMHVALMRYGHDPDPDGDGTTIPMDMSGIVDGQALDVNWYDPESPDKTYFECNGQDIISSLNATPPPLCPNGPGNCSGIGTWTKGALDHAKVVIGQAKVDHPEDVVPGQERFYGLMVVTDGAWTSQVGFPQLDPPQDNPSLTASDLYDNQGIPTYVIAVADAADLEFADELAAAGGTTESIAADNPPELFAAIGQVVQDIADQVIVPECTAGLPRVMVLLDASSSMLNVGDLPGEPGETGWDRARSALASGNNSLFDVEVDNVGRPVEDLIHLGLTVFGGDAPAEEKVLVQYGPCMQDNFGWALDPSTSCEMPGCSDPWGGPSITWTFKDGSQVPPFFDQSTRSHMPACLPSGLGICQGSGTYTHRGLDLVFDNLLAYQVNPPDIYPTDDTTQYVNVLITDGQYSGYSTDAQVQGALEVMFDAGVKTYVIGFGDGLNTPEAQQQLANMASWGSGGQNNFFDADTQAELETALGSIIEGISFDPCCAFNDCSENPEPTTEEPDPGMGTTFTSSTTNGDGTSDGWDTDGDGTSDGWGTADDTSTGWDTDGDGTSDSGWDTDGDGTSDGWDTDGDGTSDWGEDNADGWDDGPDGGTAGDESGTAGFGFGNDAGLNGRGCNCDVNSNQGPWAPLAFLGFGLLGLASTLRRRDRE
;
A
#
# COMPACT_ATOMS: atom_id res chain seq x y z
N MET A 1 20.93 -38.07 52.63
CA MET A 1 20.18 -38.92 51.67
C MET A 1 18.85 -38.21 51.45
N ARG A 2 18.39 -37.79 50.27
CA ARG A 2 18.77 -37.95 48.87
C ARG A 2 18.82 -36.56 48.21
N ARG A 3 19.74 -36.35 47.27
CA ARG A 3 19.77 -35.20 46.35
C ARG A 3 18.81 -35.49 45.19
N LEU A 4 17.92 -34.56 44.85
CA LEU A 4 17.25 -34.53 43.54
C LEU A 4 18.00 -33.52 42.67
N ALA A 5 18.53 -34.00 41.56
CA ALA A 5 19.19 -33.21 40.54
C ALA A 5 18.12 -32.66 39.58
N LEU A 6 18.02 -31.34 39.48
CA LEU A 6 17.27 -30.64 38.44
C LEU A 6 18.09 -30.69 37.13
N THR A 7 17.45 -31.10 36.04
CA THR A 7 18.04 -31.20 34.70
C THR A 7 18.05 -29.86 33.96
N PRO A 8 18.91 -29.68 32.92
CA PRO A 8 19.17 -28.39 32.27
C PRO A 8 18.00 -27.80 31.46
N ALA A 9 16.92 -28.56 31.24
CA ALA A 9 15.78 -28.13 30.43
C ALA A 9 14.94 -27.04 31.10
N HIS A 10 14.85 -27.02 32.44
CA HIS A 10 14.01 -26.06 33.16
C HIS A 10 14.63 -24.66 33.27
N ARG A 11 15.94 -24.52 32.99
CA ARG A 11 16.63 -23.22 32.95
C ARG A 11 16.42 -22.46 31.65
N ARG A 12 15.98 -23.12 30.57
CA ARG A 12 15.64 -22.46 29.28
C ARG A 12 14.19 -21.99 29.24
N LEU A 13 13.26 -22.75 29.85
CA LEU A 13 11.84 -22.34 29.94
C LEU A 13 11.64 -21.09 30.81
N ALA A 14 12.36 -20.98 31.93
CA ALA A 14 12.26 -19.83 32.82
C ALA A 14 12.90 -18.55 32.25
N LEU A 15 13.82 -18.66 31.30
CA LEU A 15 14.43 -17.51 30.62
C LEU A 15 13.57 -17.01 29.45
N GLN A 16 12.81 -17.90 28.80
CA GLN A 16 11.86 -17.55 27.73
C GLN A 16 10.56 -16.94 28.29
N LEU A 17 10.09 -17.39 29.46
CA LEU A 17 8.95 -16.78 30.15
C LEU A 17 9.27 -15.40 30.76
N ALA A 18 10.53 -15.11 31.08
CA ALA A 18 10.93 -13.80 31.59
C ALA A 18 11.09 -12.73 30.47
N LEU A 19 11.27 -13.14 29.21
CA LEU A 19 11.37 -12.23 28.07
C LEU A 19 9.97 -11.83 27.53
N LEU A 20 8.98 -12.71 27.67
CA LEU A 20 7.59 -12.47 27.28
C LEU A 20 6.79 -11.61 28.28
N GLY A 21 7.29 -11.41 29.50
CA GLY A 21 6.69 -10.51 30.49
C GLY A 21 7.11 -9.03 30.36
N GLY A 22 8.07 -8.71 29.49
CA GLY A 22 8.66 -7.37 29.37
C GLY A 22 8.18 -6.54 28.18
N ILE A 23 7.33 -7.09 27.30
CA ILE A 23 6.85 -6.40 26.07
C ILE A 23 5.41 -5.85 26.26
N GLY A 24 4.74 -6.16 27.37
CA GLY A 24 3.33 -5.80 27.61
C GLY A 24 3.06 -4.37 28.13
N LEU A 25 4.05 -3.47 28.21
CA LEU A 25 3.86 -2.13 28.81
C LEU A 25 4.43 -0.96 27.98
N ALA A 26 4.80 -1.18 26.71
CA ALA A 26 5.32 -0.13 25.82
C ALA A 26 4.40 0.25 24.64
N PHE A 27 3.17 -0.26 24.58
CA PHE A 27 2.19 0.05 23.51
C PHE A 27 0.87 0.62 24.05
N LEU A 28 0.96 1.60 24.94
CA LEU A 28 -0.17 2.48 25.30
C LEU A 28 0.10 3.94 24.86
N ALA A 29 0.74 4.12 23.71
CA ALA A 29 0.51 5.33 22.92
C ALA A 29 -0.69 5.04 22.03
N GLN A 30 -1.83 5.67 22.34
CA GLN A 30 -2.98 5.72 21.46
C GLN A 30 -2.52 6.21 20.08
N ARG A 31 -2.43 5.32 19.09
CA ARG A 31 -2.48 5.73 17.69
C ARG A 31 -3.95 5.86 17.34
N ASP A 32 -4.33 7.06 16.91
CA ASP A 32 -5.65 7.35 16.36
C ASP A 32 -5.98 6.35 15.24
N PRO A 33 -7.26 5.97 15.09
CA PRO A 33 -7.67 5.04 14.04
C PRO A 33 -7.28 5.59 12.67
N VAL A 34 -6.50 4.81 11.91
CA VAL A 34 -6.21 5.06 10.50
C VAL A 34 -7.54 5.12 9.75
N ALA A 35 -7.66 6.10 8.85
CA ALA A 35 -8.86 6.38 8.10
C ALA A 35 -9.38 5.13 7.38
N VAL A 36 -10.62 4.77 7.67
CA VAL A 36 -11.38 3.77 6.92
C VAL A 36 -11.72 4.40 5.58
N ALA A 37 -11.14 3.86 4.51
CA ALA A 37 -11.52 4.21 3.14
C ALA A 37 -13.04 4.11 2.98
N GLY A 38 -13.63 5.22 2.54
CA GLY A 38 -14.94 5.31 1.92
C GLY A 38 -16.05 4.39 2.45
N GLY A 39 -16.83 4.90 3.41
CA GLY A 39 -18.18 4.41 3.63
C GLY A 39 -19.03 4.56 2.36
N GLY A 40 -19.14 3.48 1.60
CA GLY A 40 -20.10 3.30 0.51
C GLY A 40 -20.45 1.83 0.44
N GLY A 41 -21.57 1.42 1.03
CA GLY A 41 -22.04 0.03 1.04
C GLY A 41 -22.50 -0.45 -0.33
N GLY A 42 -21.57 -0.55 -1.28
CA GLY A 42 -21.77 -1.10 -2.62
C GLY A 42 -21.11 -2.47 -2.71
N CYS A 43 -21.90 -3.50 -2.95
CA CYS A 43 -21.40 -4.79 -3.36
C CYS A 43 -20.64 -4.64 -4.70
N PHE A 44 -19.39 -5.10 -4.75
CA PHE A 44 -18.58 -5.03 -5.98
C PHE A 44 -18.88 -6.23 -6.86
N GLU A 45 -19.20 -6.02 -8.13
CA GLU A 45 -19.40 -7.11 -9.11
C GLU A 45 -18.07 -7.47 -9.78
N GLU A 46 -17.90 -8.74 -10.16
CA GLU A 46 -16.76 -9.15 -11.00
C GLU A 46 -16.73 -8.38 -12.34
N ASN A 47 -15.64 -7.66 -12.57
CA ASN A 47 -15.36 -6.93 -13.81
C ASN A 47 -13.91 -7.16 -14.30
N GLU A 48 -13.57 -6.53 -15.43
CA GLU A 48 -12.25 -6.68 -16.10
C GLU A 48 -11.06 -6.24 -15.23
N CYS A 49 -11.29 -5.45 -14.18
CA CYS A 49 -10.28 -4.95 -13.24
C CYS A 49 -10.34 -5.60 -11.86
N THR A 50 -11.22 -6.58 -11.65
CA THR A 50 -11.29 -7.37 -10.41
C THR A 50 -10.81 -8.80 -10.65
N PHE A 51 -10.25 -9.45 -9.65
CA PHE A 51 -9.89 -10.87 -9.75
C PHE A 51 -11.15 -11.74 -9.80
N LYS A 52 -11.03 -12.93 -10.41
CA LYS A 52 -12.09 -13.95 -10.31
C LYS A 52 -12.25 -14.35 -8.85
N LYS A 53 -13.39 -14.00 -8.24
CA LYS A 53 -13.66 -14.29 -6.83
C LYS A 53 -13.66 -15.79 -6.56
N PRO A 54 -12.98 -16.26 -5.52
CA PRO A 54 -13.04 -17.66 -5.14
C PRO A 54 -14.47 -18.07 -4.76
N ASN A 55 -14.83 -19.32 -5.08
CA ASN A 55 -16.04 -19.96 -4.59
C ASN A 55 -15.70 -20.70 -3.29
N PHE A 56 -16.36 -20.35 -2.19
CA PHE A 56 -16.06 -20.92 -0.89
C PHE A 56 -17.29 -21.42 -0.18
N MET A 57 -17.26 -22.67 0.29
CA MET A 57 -18.38 -23.27 1.00
C MET A 57 -18.02 -23.56 2.45
N ILE A 58 -18.88 -23.07 3.34
CA ILE A 58 -18.88 -23.39 4.76
C ILE A 58 -19.74 -24.65 4.95
N VAL A 59 -19.12 -25.71 5.46
CA VAL A 59 -19.77 -26.99 5.77
C VAL A 59 -19.87 -27.10 7.30
N LEU A 60 -21.03 -26.76 7.83
CA LEU A 60 -21.28 -26.57 9.26
C LEU A 60 -21.97 -27.79 9.88
N ASP A 61 -21.36 -28.35 10.93
CA ASP A 61 -21.93 -29.44 11.71
C ASP A 61 -23.20 -29.00 12.46
N TYR A 62 -24.26 -29.79 12.31
CA TYR A 62 -25.56 -29.62 12.97
C TYR A 62 -25.88 -30.83 13.87
N SER A 63 -24.85 -31.51 14.39
CA SER A 63 -24.98 -32.61 15.34
C SER A 63 -25.65 -32.17 16.65
N SER A 64 -26.17 -33.14 17.42
CA SER A 64 -26.73 -32.82 18.74
C SER A 64 -25.68 -32.29 19.71
N SER A 65 -24.40 -32.66 19.55
CA SER A 65 -23.31 -32.17 20.42
C SER A 65 -23.04 -30.68 20.24
N MET A 66 -23.41 -30.10 19.09
CA MET A 66 -23.33 -28.65 18.89
C MET A 66 -24.26 -27.86 19.83
N SER A 67 -25.26 -28.50 20.44
CA SER A 67 -26.11 -27.89 21.48
C SER A 67 -25.52 -27.98 22.90
N GLU A 68 -24.31 -28.52 23.06
CA GLU A 68 -23.61 -28.56 24.33
C GLU A 68 -23.00 -27.19 24.70
N PRO A 69 -22.83 -26.88 26.00
CA PRO A 69 -22.21 -25.65 26.44
C PRO A 69 -20.77 -25.46 25.92
N PHE A 70 -20.43 -24.25 25.49
CA PHE A 70 -19.12 -23.88 24.94
C PHE A 70 -18.62 -22.54 25.53
N GLY A 71 -18.59 -22.46 26.85
CA GLY A 71 -18.17 -21.24 27.55
C GLY A 71 -19.18 -20.09 27.44
N MET A 72 -18.97 -19.04 28.25
CA MET A 72 -19.76 -17.79 28.27
C MET A 72 -21.30 -17.92 28.37
N GLY A 73 -21.82 -19.09 28.76
CA GLY A 73 -23.25 -19.35 28.84
C GLY A 73 -23.92 -19.60 27.48
N GLN A 74 -23.14 -19.83 26.42
CA GLN A 74 -23.62 -20.15 25.07
C GLN A 74 -23.31 -21.61 24.71
N THR A 75 -24.03 -22.13 23.71
CA THR A 75 -23.79 -23.44 23.10
C THR A 75 -22.76 -23.36 21.96
N ARG A 76 -22.15 -24.49 21.58
CA ARG A 76 -21.21 -24.54 20.43
C ARG A 76 -21.86 -24.00 19.15
N TRP A 77 -23.13 -24.32 18.92
CA TRP A 77 -23.97 -23.82 17.83
C TRP A 77 -24.08 -22.29 17.84
N GLU A 78 -24.47 -21.70 18.96
CA GLU A 78 -24.63 -20.24 19.08
C GLU A 78 -23.32 -19.51 18.84
N VAL A 79 -22.20 -20.05 19.33
CA VAL A 79 -20.87 -19.46 19.12
C VAL A 79 -20.43 -19.62 17.66
N ALA A 80 -20.64 -20.79 17.03
CA ALA A 80 -20.31 -21.00 15.62
C ALA A 80 -21.13 -20.08 14.69
N VAL A 81 -22.44 -19.94 14.94
CA VAL A 81 -23.31 -18.98 14.24
C VAL A 81 -22.81 -17.55 14.43
N GLY A 82 -22.43 -17.18 15.65
CA GLY A 82 -21.84 -15.87 15.96
C GLY A 82 -20.55 -15.62 15.19
N ALA A 83 -19.67 -16.61 15.13
CA ALA A 83 -18.38 -16.50 14.44
C ALA A 83 -18.54 -16.39 12.91
N ILE A 84 -19.43 -17.18 12.31
CA ILE A 84 -19.75 -17.06 10.88
C ILE A 84 -20.45 -15.73 10.57
N THR A 85 -21.38 -15.28 11.42
CA THR A 85 -22.02 -13.96 11.26
C THR A 85 -21.00 -12.84 11.30
N SER A 86 -20.02 -12.96 12.21
CA SER A 86 -18.94 -12.00 12.33
C SER A 86 -18.02 -12.03 11.11
N LEU A 87 -17.69 -13.20 10.59
CA LEU A 87 -16.93 -13.35 9.33
C LEU A 87 -17.57 -12.57 8.18
N MET A 88 -18.91 -12.60 8.07
CA MET A 88 -19.64 -11.89 7.01
C MET A 88 -19.71 -10.37 7.23
N THR A 89 -19.44 -9.86 8.43
CA THR A 89 -19.69 -8.45 8.81
C THR A 89 -18.45 -7.68 9.26
N THR A 90 -17.35 -8.37 9.54
CA THR A 90 -16.08 -7.77 10.01
C THR A 90 -15.26 -7.25 8.83
N ASN A 91 -14.39 -6.26 9.06
CA ASN A 91 -13.52 -5.63 8.06
C ASN A 91 -14.32 -5.08 6.86
N GLY A 92 -15.41 -4.37 7.15
CA GLY A 92 -16.27 -3.78 6.11
C GLY A 92 -17.11 -4.77 5.31
N GLY A 93 -16.97 -6.09 5.54
CA GLY A 93 -17.59 -7.10 4.68
C GLY A 93 -16.61 -7.74 3.68
N TYR A 94 -15.30 -7.58 3.86
CA TYR A 94 -14.26 -8.12 2.97
C TYR A 94 -14.56 -9.52 2.45
N PHE A 95 -14.94 -10.47 3.33
CA PHE A 95 -15.19 -11.86 2.94
C PHE A 95 -16.35 -12.02 1.97
N GLN A 96 -17.48 -11.34 2.21
CA GLN A 96 -18.63 -11.38 1.30
C GLN A 96 -18.42 -10.52 0.05
N GLU A 97 -17.56 -9.51 0.11
CA GLU A 97 -17.26 -8.64 -1.04
C GLU A 97 -16.30 -9.29 -2.03
N ASN A 98 -15.38 -10.11 -1.54
CA ASN A 98 -14.27 -10.66 -2.32
C ASN A 98 -14.45 -12.14 -2.68
N MET A 99 -15.51 -12.80 -2.22
CA MET A 99 -15.74 -14.24 -2.43
C MET A 99 -17.22 -14.54 -2.69
N HIS A 100 -17.49 -15.59 -3.47
CA HIS A 100 -18.84 -16.17 -3.52
C HIS A 100 -18.96 -17.22 -2.42
N VAL A 101 -19.92 -17.03 -1.51
CA VAL A 101 -20.03 -17.87 -0.31
C VAL A 101 -21.21 -18.83 -0.43
N ALA A 102 -21.03 -20.09 -0.03
CA ALA A 102 -22.12 -21.05 0.16
C ALA A 102 -22.13 -21.55 1.60
N LEU A 103 -23.32 -21.91 2.09
CA LEU A 103 -23.51 -22.53 3.40
C LEU A 103 -24.24 -23.86 3.22
N MET A 104 -23.62 -24.91 3.77
CA MET A 104 -24.22 -26.22 3.89
C MET A 104 -24.20 -26.66 5.35
N ARG A 105 -25.35 -27.09 5.87
CA ARG A 105 -25.43 -27.78 7.17
C ARG A 105 -25.53 -29.27 6.96
N TYR A 106 -25.01 -30.06 7.90
CA TYR A 106 -25.08 -31.50 7.83
C TYR A 106 -25.34 -32.18 9.18
N GLY A 107 -25.96 -33.35 9.12
CA GLY A 107 -26.26 -34.19 10.28
C GLY A 107 -26.06 -35.66 9.90
N HIS A 108 -27.10 -36.49 10.07
CA HIS A 108 -27.12 -37.87 9.60
C HIS A 108 -28.41 -38.14 8.83
N ASP A 109 -28.42 -39.23 8.08
CA ASP A 109 -29.59 -39.71 7.35
C ASP A 109 -30.18 -40.93 8.08
N PRO A 110 -31.38 -40.80 8.70
CA PRO A 110 -31.95 -41.87 9.50
C PRO A 110 -32.40 -43.09 8.69
N ASP A 111 -32.54 -43.00 7.36
CA ASP A 111 -32.94 -44.11 6.47
C ASP A 111 -32.26 -44.03 5.08
N PRO A 112 -30.98 -44.46 4.96
CA PRO A 112 -30.17 -44.39 3.74
C PRO A 112 -30.77 -45.01 2.48
N ASP A 113 -31.72 -45.92 2.64
CA ASP A 113 -32.36 -46.64 1.54
C ASP A 113 -33.60 -45.89 1.00
N GLY A 114 -34.03 -44.81 1.66
CA GLY A 114 -35.14 -43.96 1.27
C GLY A 114 -34.68 -42.57 0.83
N ASP A 115 -35.30 -42.04 -0.22
CA ASP A 115 -35.10 -40.63 -0.62
C ASP A 115 -36.03 -39.70 0.18
N GLY A 116 -35.57 -38.50 0.49
CA GLY A 116 -36.38 -37.46 1.16
C GLY A 116 -36.58 -37.70 2.66
N THR A 117 -35.64 -38.37 3.32
CA THR A 117 -35.71 -38.68 4.75
C THR A 117 -35.46 -37.43 5.56
N THR A 118 -36.17 -37.31 6.69
CA THR A 118 -36.00 -36.20 7.63
C THR A 118 -35.74 -36.75 9.01
N ILE A 119 -34.95 -36.02 9.81
CA ILE A 119 -34.64 -36.43 11.16
C ILE A 119 -35.89 -36.27 12.05
N PRO A 120 -36.36 -37.34 12.74
CA PRO A 120 -37.55 -37.25 13.58
C PRO A 120 -37.42 -36.20 14.69
N MET A 121 -38.44 -35.35 14.83
CA MET A 121 -38.53 -34.25 15.82
C MET A 121 -37.56 -33.09 15.59
N ASP A 122 -36.75 -33.14 14.54
CA ASP A 122 -35.93 -32.01 14.12
C ASP A 122 -36.71 -31.07 13.20
N MET A 123 -36.46 -29.77 13.32
CA MET A 123 -37.10 -28.71 12.52
C MET A 123 -36.10 -27.95 11.65
N SER A 124 -34.88 -28.48 11.49
CA SER A 124 -33.78 -27.79 10.81
C SER A 124 -33.90 -27.80 9.29
N GLY A 125 -34.76 -28.67 8.73
CA GLY A 125 -34.92 -28.82 7.28
C GLY A 125 -33.86 -29.70 6.60
N ILE A 126 -32.99 -30.38 7.36
CA ILE A 126 -32.07 -31.38 6.82
C ILE A 126 -32.85 -32.54 6.20
N VAL A 127 -32.51 -32.85 4.94
CA VAL A 127 -33.09 -33.96 4.16
C VAL A 127 -31.94 -34.84 3.67
N ASP A 128 -32.06 -36.16 3.81
CA ASP A 128 -31.04 -37.12 3.38
C ASP A 128 -29.64 -36.83 3.98
N GLY A 129 -29.63 -36.21 5.17
CA GLY A 129 -28.42 -35.92 5.95
C GLY A 129 -27.75 -34.57 5.70
N GLN A 130 -28.19 -33.78 4.71
CA GLN A 130 -27.64 -32.43 4.47
C GLN A 130 -28.74 -31.37 4.22
N ALA A 131 -28.35 -30.10 4.27
CA ALA A 131 -29.13 -28.98 3.77
C ALA A 131 -28.17 -27.95 3.13
N LEU A 132 -28.29 -27.72 1.82
CA LEU A 132 -27.63 -26.59 1.16
C LEU A 132 -28.50 -25.36 1.38
N ASP A 133 -28.21 -24.63 2.44
CA ASP A 133 -29.04 -23.52 2.89
C ASP A 133 -28.90 -22.28 2.00
N VAL A 134 -27.67 -22.01 1.57
CA VAL A 134 -27.33 -20.92 0.66
C VAL A 134 -26.36 -21.46 -0.36
N ASN A 135 -26.72 -21.33 -1.64
CA ASN A 135 -25.85 -21.67 -2.75
C ASN A 135 -25.04 -20.43 -3.18
N TRP A 136 -23.92 -20.59 -3.88
CA TRP A 136 -23.16 -19.47 -4.46
C TRP A 136 -23.70 -19.03 -5.82
N TYR A 137 -24.64 -19.78 -6.40
CA TYR A 137 -25.35 -19.46 -7.65
C TYR A 137 -26.69 -20.20 -7.74
N ASP A 138 -27.55 -19.82 -8.67
CA ASP A 138 -28.79 -20.55 -8.97
C ASP A 138 -28.61 -21.52 -10.15
N PRO A 139 -28.55 -22.85 -9.92
CA PRO A 139 -28.41 -23.85 -10.97
C PRO A 139 -29.67 -24.00 -11.82
N GLU A 140 -30.78 -23.33 -11.52
CA GLU A 140 -31.99 -23.29 -12.35
C GLU A 140 -32.11 -21.97 -13.13
N SER A 141 -31.38 -20.92 -12.74
CA SER A 141 -31.44 -19.63 -13.43
C SER A 141 -30.91 -19.72 -14.87
N PRO A 142 -31.51 -19.05 -15.87
CA PRO A 142 -31.04 -19.14 -17.26
C PRO A 142 -29.63 -18.61 -17.50
N ASP A 143 -29.19 -17.64 -16.70
CA ASP A 143 -27.90 -16.97 -16.79
C ASP A 143 -26.82 -17.60 -15.90
N LYS A 144 -27.21 -18.46 -14.95
CA LYS A 144 -26.33 -19.19 -14.01
C LYS A 144 -25.39 -18.28 -13.19
N THR A 145 -25.65 -16.99 -13.13
CA THR A 145 -24.77 -16.01 -12.50
C THR A 145 -24.49 -16.33 -11.03
N TYR A 146 -23.23 -16.13 -10.61
CA TYR A 146 -22.85 -16.21 -9.21
C TYR A 146 -23.55 -15.10 -8.40
N PHE A 147 -23.84 -15.38 -7.14
CA PHE A 147 -24.42 -14.41 -6.23
C PHE A 147 -23.32 -13.54 -5.62
N GLU A 148 -23.38 -12.26 -5.96
CA GLU A 148 -22.48 -11.25 -5.42
C GLU A 148 -22.94 -10.80 -4.02
N CYS A 149 -22.00 -10.74 -3.07
CA CYS A 149 -22.23 -10.29 -1.68
C CYS A 149 -23.41 -10.95 -0.97
N ASN A 150 -23.53 -12.26 -1.11
CA ASN A 150 -24.62 -13.05 -0.51
C ASN A 150 -24.42 -13.35 0.99
N GLY A 151 -23.52 -12.65 1.70
CA GLY A 151 -23.28 -12.84 3.13
C GLY A 151 -24.52 -12.60 4.00
N GLN A 152 -25.41 -11.67 3.60
CA GLN A 152 -26.67 -11.46 4.31
C GLN A 152 -27.65 -12.64 4.22
N ASP A 153 -27.60 -13.42 3.13
CA ASP A 153 -28.42 -14.62 2.99
C ASP A 153 -27.91 -15.72 3.93
N ILE A 154 -26.58 -15.83 4.09
CA ILE A 154 -25.96 -16.73 5.09
C ILE A 154 -26.43 -16.38 6.50
N ILE A 155 -26.34 -15.09 6.87
CA ILE A 155 -26.77 -14.60 8.19
C ILE A 155 -28.26 -14.86 8.41
N SER A 156 -29.09 -14.57 7.40
CA SER A 156 -30.54 -14.77 7.48
C SER A 156 -30.90 -16.24 7.63
N SER A 157 -30.20 -17.12 6.90
CA SER A 157 -30.39 -18.56 6.99
C SER A 157 -30.02 -19.13 8.36
N LEU A 158 -28.84 -18.76 8.88
CA LEU A 158 -28.40 -19.21 10.21
C LEU A 158 -29.33 -18.72 11.33
N ASN A 159 -29.78 -17.46 11.26
CA ASN A 159 -30.71 -16.90 12.24
C ASN A 159 -32.11 -17.54 12.18
N ALA A 160 -32.54 -18.02 11.01
CA ALA A 160 -33.80 -18.74 10.86
C ALA A 160 -33.71 -20.20 11.33
N THR A 161 -32.50 -20.74 11.45
CA THR A 161 -32.25 -22.14 11.81
C THR A 161 -32.25 -22.29 13.33
N PRO A 162 -33.12 -23.15 13.91
CA PRO A 162 -33.09 -23.42 15.34
C PRO A 162 -31.80 -24.13 15.76
N PRO A 163 -31.44 -24.18 17.05
CA PRO A 163 -30.34 -25.03 17.52
C PRO A 163 -30.63 -26.53 17.30
N PRO A 164 -29.59 -27.36 17.13
CA PRO A 164 -29.71 -28.80 16.97
C PRO A 164 -30.50 -29.48 18.10
N LEU A 165 -31.23 -30.54 17.73
CA LEU A 165 -32.08 -31.28 18.64
C LEU A 165 -31.28 -31.80 19.86
N CYS A 166 -31.65 -31.34 21.06
CA CYS A 166 -31.09 -31.79 22.33
C CYS A 166 -32.20 -32.27 23.28
N PRO A 167 -32.70 -33.51 23.10
CA PRO A 167 -33.92 -33.97 23.76
C PRO A 167 -33.74 -34.25 25.26
N ASN A 168 -32.51 -34.47 25.72
CA ASN A 168 -32.21 -34.73 27.14
C ASN A 168 -31.73 -33.49 27.91
N GLY A 169 -31.70 -32.31 27.26
CA GLY A 169 -31.19 -31.06 27.83
C GLY A 169 -29.66 -30.93 27.81
N PRO A 170 -29.13 -29.72 28.09
CA PRO A 170 -27.69 -29.44 28.05
C PRO A 170 -26.89 -30.36 28.99
N GLY A 171 -25.74 -30.87 28.53
CA GLY A 171 -24.90 -31.85 29.23
C GLY A 171 -25.20 -33.32 28.89
N ASN A 172 -26.17 -33.59 28.01
CA ASN A 172 -26.56 -34.93 27.57
C ASN A 172 -27.26 -34.91 26.18
N CYS A 173 -26.86 -34.00 25.30
CA CYS A 173 -27.44 -33.87 23.97
C CYS A 173 -27.09 -35.08 23.11
N SER A 174 -28.11 -35.79 22.62
CA SER A 174 -27.96 -36.96 21.76
C SER A 174 -29.15 -37.08 20.82
N GLY A 175 -28.92 -37.36 19.53
CA GLY A 175 -30.01 -37.55 18.57
C GLY A 175 -29.57 -37.41 17.11
N ILE A 176 -28.76 -36.40 16.80
CA ILE A 176 -28.24 -36.12 15.47
C ILE A 176 -26.75 -36.50 15.45
N GLY A 177 -26.36 -37.41 14.55
CA GLY A 177 -24.97 -37.76 14.28
C GLY A 177 -24.27 -36.81 13.28
N THR A 178 -22.98 -37.05 13.05
CA THR A 178 -22.06 -36.20 12.28
C THR A 178 -21.59 -36.94 11.02
N TRP A 179 -22.44 -37.09 10.00
CA TRP A 179 -22.08 -37.78 8.74
C TRP A 179 -21.28 -36.87 7.80
N THR A 180 -20.07 -36.50 8.21
CA THR A 180 -19.19 -35.55 7.48
C THR A 180 -18.88 -36.00 6.06
N LYS A 181 -18.75 -37.30 5.81
CA LYS A 181 -18.49 -37.80 4.44
C LYS A 181 -19.66 -37.48 3.50
N GLY A 182 -20.90 -37.65 3.93
CA GLY A 182 -22.07 -37.33 3.12
C GLY A 182 -22.10 -35.84 2.75
N ALA A 183 -21.72 -34.97 3.69
CA ALA A 183 -21.58 -33.54 3.43
C ALA A 183 -20.51 -33.24 2.36
N LEU A 184 -19.31 -33.83 2.47
CA LEU A 184 -18.25 -33.64 1.49
C LEU A 184 -18.58 -34.24 0.11
N ASP A 185 -19.27 -35.38 0.07
CA ASP A 185 -19.73 -35.98 -1.18
C ASP A 185 -20.76 -35.06 -1.87
N HIS A 186 -21.67 -34.47 -1.09
CA HIS A 186 -22.63 -33.51 -1.61
C HIS A 186 -21.95 -32.22 -2.08
N ALA A 187 -21.02 -31.67 -1.30
CA ALA A 187 -20.22 -30.51 -1.69
C ALA A 187 -19.46 -30.76 -3.00
N LYS A 188 -18.87 -31.94 -3.17
CA LYS A 188 -18.22 -32.35 -4.41
C LYS A 188 -19.17 -32.35 -5.61
N VAL A 189 -20.42 -32.79 -5.43
CA VAL A 189 -21.45 -32.72 -6.49
C VAL A 189 -21.81 -31.28 -6.82
N VAL A 190 -22.00 -30.43 -5.81
CA VAL A 190 -22.32 -29.00 -6.01
C VAL A 190 -21.19 -28.28 -6.75
N ILE A 191 -19.92 -28.50 -6.37
CA ILE A 191 -18.75 -27.95 -7.08
C ILE A 191 -18.67 -28.49 -8.51
N GLY A 192 -18.88 -29.80 -8.69
CA GLY A 192 -18.87 -30.43 -10.01
C GLY A 192 -19.92 -29.81 -10.94
N GLN A 193 -21.12 -29.53 -10.42
CA GLN A 193 -22.19 -28.88 -11.16
C GLN A 193 -21.83 -27.42 -11.48
N ALA A 194 -21.26 -26.67 -10.53
CA ALA A 194 -20.80 -25.30 -10.76
C ALA A 194 -19.77 -25.21 -11.89
N LYS A 195 -18.79 -26.13 -11.92
CA LYS A 195 -17.79 -26.24 -12.99
C LYS A 195 -18.38 -26.63 -14.35
N VAL A 196 -19.50 -27.35 -14.37
CA VAL A 196 -20.22 -27.69 -15.61
C VAL A 196 -21.00 -26.49 -16.14
N ASP A 197 -21.63 -25.74 -15.25
CA ASP A 197 -22.42 -24.57 -15.61
C ASP A 197 -21.54 -23.36 -15.97
N HIS A 198 -20.31 -23.30 -15.45
CA HIS A 198 -19.30 -22.26 -15.69
C HIS A 198 -18.02 -22.83 -16.33
N PRO A 199 -18.04 -23.18 -17.64
CA PRO A 199 -16.89 -23.78 -18.31
C PRO A 199 -15.66 -22.86 -18.38
N GLU A 200 -15.82 -21.54 -18.22
CA GLU A 200 -14.74 -20.55 -18.10
C GLU A 200 -13.91 -20.69 -16.83
N ASP A 201 -14.43 -21.37 -15.80
CA ASP A 201 -13.76 -21.55 -14.51
C ASP A 201 -12.81 -22.76 -14.48
N VAL A 202 -12.77 -23.54 -15.56
CA VAL A 202 -11.91 -24.73 -15.70
C VAL A 202 -10.86 -24.58 -16.81
N VAL A 203 -10.70 -23.38 -17.36
CA VAL A 203 -9.71 -23.08 -18.39
C VAL A 203 -8.33 -22.92 -17.74
N PRO A 204 -7.29 -23.63 -18.21
CA PRO A 204 -5.93 -23.48 -17.67
C PRO A 204 -5.39 -22.06 -17.73
N GLY A 205 -4.93 -21.54 -16.59
CA GLY A 205 -4.47 -20.16 -16.40
C GLY A 205 -5.58 -19.14 -16.10
N GLN A 206 -6.83 -19.59 -16.01
CA GLN A 206 -8.01 -18.78 -15.68
C GLN A 206 -8.96 -19.53 -14.73
N GLU A 207 -8.45 -20.56 -14.04
CA GLU A 207 -9.26 -21.36 -13.14
C GLU A 207 -9.79 -20.52 -11.98
N ARG A 208 -11.06 -20.73 -11.63
CA ARG A 208 -11.60 -20.15 -10.40
C ARG A 208 -11.18 -21.03 -9.23
N PHE A 209 -10.71 -20.41 -8.15
CA PHE A 209 -10.41 -21.12 -6.92
C PHE A 209 -11.71 -21.62 -6.26
N TYR A 210 -11.69 -22.86 -5.77
CA TYR A 210 -12.76 -23.46 -4.98
C TYR A 210 -12.17 -23.93 -3.66
N GLY A 211 -12.79 -23.59 -2.53
CA GLY A 211 -12.35 -24.02 -1.20
C GLY A 211 -13.50 -24.47 -0.30
N LEU A 212 -13.20 -25.36 0.64
CA LEU A 212 -14.15 -25.85 1.64
C LEU A 212 -13.64 -25.56 3.05
N MET A 213 -14.53 -25.14 3.96
CA MET A 213 -14.26 -25.09 5.39
C MET A 213 -15.26 -25.95 6.15
N VAL A 214 -14.76 -27.03 6.75
CA VAL A 214 -15.53 -27.92 7.60
C VAL A 214 -15.40 -27.46 9.04
N VAL A 215 -16.52 -27.10 9.67
CA VAL A 215 -16.60 -26.81 11.10
C VAL A 215 -17.27 -27.98 11.79
N THR A 216 -16.59 -28.64 12.73
CA THR A 216 -17.11 -29.84 13.40
C THR A 216 -16.70 -29.91 14.87
N ASP A 217 -17.55 -30.49 15.72
CA ASP A 217 -17.34 -30.59 17.17
C ASP A 217 -17.16 -32.02 17.68
N GLY A 218 -17.13 -33.00 16.79
CA GLY A 218 -16.96 -34.40 17.15
C GLY A 218 -16.52 -35.26 15.97
N ALA A 219 -16.10 -36.49 16.29
CA ALA A 219 -15.74 -37.44 15.27
C ALA A 219 -16.93 -37.80 14.36
N TRP A 220 -16.63 -38.00 13.08
CA TRP A 220 -17.61 -38.40 12.08
C TRP A 220 -18.32 -39.71 12.44
N THR A 221 -19.59 -39.83 12.08
CA THR A 221 -20.44 -41.01 12.27
C THR A 221 -20.78 -41.66 10.93
N SER A 222 -21.37 -42.87 10.98
CA SER A 222 -21.93 -43.50 9.78
C SER A 222 -23.10 -42.70 9.20
N GLN A 223 -23.55 -43.05 7.99
CA GLN A 223 -24.71 -42.42 7.36
C GLN A 223 -25.96 -42.45 8.24
N VAL A 224 -26.21 -43.57 8.94
CA VAL A 224 -27.35 -43.73 9.89
C VAL A 224 -27.17 -43.02 11.23
N GLY A 225 -26.07 -42.31 11.43
CA GLY A 225 -25.72 -41.66 12.68
C GLY A 225 -24.99 -42.61 13.64
N PHE A 226 -25.34 -42.52 14.94
CA PHE A 226 -24.66 -43.25 16.01
C PHE A 226 -24.83 -44.78 15.90
N PRO A 227 -23.79 -45.58 16.24
CA PRO A 227 -22.50 -45.18 16.83
C PRO A 227 -21.40 -44.82 15.81
N GLN A 228 -20.30 -44.22 16.33
CA GLN A 228 -19.06 -43.96 15.60
C GLN A 228 -18.47 -45.27 15.02
N LEU A 229 -18.53 -45.39 13.70
CA LEU A 229 -17.58 -46.05 12.79
C LEU A 229 -17.13 -47.48 13.08
N ASP A 230 -17.82 -48.40 12.41
CA ASP A 230 -17.24 -49.17 11.30
C ASP A 230 -18.33 -49.15 10.21
N PRO A 231 -18.07 -48.69 8.97
CA PRO A 231 -16.92 -49.16 8.17
C PRO A 231 -16.03 -48.10 7.48
N PRO A 232 -14.79 -48.42 7.06
CA PRO A 232 -13.79 -47.47 6.54
C PRO A 232 -14.20 -46.70 5.28
N GLN A 233 -15.18 -47.20 4.53
CA GLN A 233 -15.71 -46.49 3.36
C GLN A 233 -16.45 -45.21 3.70
N ASP A 234 -16.88 -45.03 4.96
CA ASP A 234 -17.56 -43.81 5.40
C ASP A 234 -16.59 -42.73 5.88
N ASN A 235 -15.27 -42.95 5.74
CA ASN A 235 -14.25 -41.98 6.15
C ASN A 235 -14.28 -40.72 5.25
N PRO A 236 -14.51 -39.52 5.81
CA PRO A 236 -14.54 -38.26 5.06
C PRO A 236 -13.19 -37.94 4.39
N SER A 237 -12.06 -38.42 4.93
CA SER A 237 -10.73 -38.24 4.34
C SER A 237 -10.64 -38.78 2.91
N LEU A 238 -11.43 -39.82 2.57
CA LEU A 238 -11.49 -40.35 1.20
C LEU A 238 -11.99 -39.28 0.22
N THR A 239 -13.05 -38.57 0.59
CA THR A 239 -13.64 -37.52 -0.26
C THR A 239 -12.77 -36.27 -0.26
N ALA A 240 -12.21 -35.87 0.88
CA ALA A 240 -11.27 -34.75 0.96
C ALA A 240 -10.03 -34.98 0.09
N SER A 241 -9.43 -36.17 0.12
CA SER A 241 -8.30 -36.53 -0.74
C SER A 241 -8.63 -36.47 -2.21
N ASP A 242 -9.84 -36.88 -2.61
CA ASP A 242 -10.25 -36.82 -4.01
C ASP A 242 -10.51 -35.38 -4.49
N LEU A 243 -11.10 -34.54 -3.62
CA LEU A 243 -11.25 -33.10 -3.89
C LEU A 243 -9.90 -32.41 -4.05
N TYR A 244 -8.92 -32.73 -3.20
CA TYR A 244 -7.59 -32.15 -3.29
C TYR A 244 -6.78 -32.72 -4.45
N ASP A 245 -6.53 -34.04 -4.47
CA ASP A 245 -5.60 -34.69 -5.40
C ASP A 245 -6.09 -34.63 -6.86
N ASN A 246 -7.40 -34.77 -7.08
CA ASN A 246 -7.96 -34.84 -8.44
C ASN A 246 -8.57 -33.52 -8.91
N GLN A 247 -8.93 -32.60 -8.00
CA GLN A 247 -9.61 -31.36 -8.36
C GLN A 247 -8.94 -30.08 -7.85
N GLY A 248 -7.87 -30.18 -7.06
CA GLY A 248 -7.12 -29.04 -6.52
C GLY A 248 -7.91 -28.21 -5.49
N ILE A 249 -8.92 -28.81 -4.84
CA ILE A 249 -9.83 -28.12 -3.91
C ILE A 249 -9.36 -28.37 -2.48
N PRO A 250 -8.80 -27.37 -1.77
CA PRO A 250 -8.40 -27.54 -0.38
C PRO A 250 -9.62 -27.65 0.55
N THR A 251 -9.47 -28.44 1.61
CA THR A 251 -10.43 -28.56 2.70
C THR A 251 -9.78 -28.11 4.00
N TYR A 252 -10.23 -26.97 4.53
CA TYR A 252 -9.87 -26.46 5.84
C TYR A 252 -10.77 -27.12 6.89
N VAL A 253 -10.20 -27.53 8.03
CA VAL A 253 -10.95 -28.18 9.11
C VAL A 253 -10.77 -27.36 10.38
N ILE A 254 -11.89 -26.90 10.94
CA ILE A 254 -11.95 -26.24 12.23
C ILE A 254 -12.58 -27.21 13.23
N ALA A 255 -11.78 -27.64 14.18
CA ALA A 255 -12.17 -28.60 15.21
C ALA A 255 -12.56 -27.86 16.50
N VAL A 256 -13.83 -27.96 16.88
CA VAL A 256 -14.42 -27.20 17.99
C VAL A 256 -14.47 -28.05 19.26
N ALA A 257 -14.09 -27.47 20.39
CA ALA A 257 -14.15 -28.09 21.71
C ALA A 257 -13.46 -29.46 21.73
N ASP A 258 -14.17 -30.52 22.12
CA ASP A 258 -13.60 -31.86 22.29
C ASP A 258 -13.05 -32.47 20.98
N ALA A 259 -13.38 -31.90 19.81
CA ALA A 259 -12.81 -32.32 18.54
C ALA A 259 -11.39 -31.82 18.30
N ALA A 260 -10.96 -30.74 18.94
CA ALA A 260 -9.62 -30.17 18.77
C ALA A 260 -8.49 -31.15 19.11
N ASP A 261 -8.74 -32.08 20.03
CA ASP A 261 -7.78 -33.11 20.47
C ASP A 261 -7.90 -34.43 19.68
N LEU A 262 -8.74 -34.51 18.64
CA LEU A 262 -9.01 -35.77 17.95
C LEU A 262 -8.20 -35.92 16.65
N GLU A 263 -7.47 -37.03 16.53
CA GLU A 263 -6.62 -37.36 15.37
C GLU A 263 -7.37 -37.34 14.02
N PHE A 264 -8.70 -37.54 14.01
CA PHE A 264 -9.47 -37.54 12.76
C PHE A 264 -9.52 -36.15 12.10
N ALA A 265 -9.49 -35.07 12.88
CA ALA A 265 -9.60 -33.72 12.35
C ALA A 265 -8.33 -33.37 11.55
N ASP A 266 -7.17 -33.70 12.09
CA ASP A 266 -5.88 -33.59 11.40
C ASP A 266 -5.78 -34.55 10.21
N GLU A 267 -6.29 -35.77 10.34
CA GLU A 267 -6.35 -36.71 9.20
C GLU A 267 -7.17 -36.11 8.05
N LEU A 268 -8.31 -35.50 8.35
CA LEU A 268 -9.19 -34.88 7.36
C LEU A 268 -8.54 -33.63 6.73
N ALA A 269 -7.92 -32.77 7.53
CA ALA A 269 -7.20 -31.58 7.05
C ALA A 269 -6.01 -31.97 6.17
N ALA A 270 -5.21 -32.95 6.60
CA ALA A 270 -4.10 -33.48 5.82
C ALA A 270 -4.57 -34.08 4.48
N ALA A 271 -5.66 -34.86 4.49
CA ALA A 271 -6.27 -35.38 3.26
C ALA A 271 -6.81 -34.24 2.37
N GLY A 272 -7.28 -33.16 2.98
CA GLY A 272 -7.74 -31.94 2.31
C GLY A 272 -6.63 -30.97 1.87
N GLY A 273 -5.35 -31.31 2.07
CA GLY A 273 -4.21 -30.50 1.64
C GLY A 273 -3.80 -29.36 2.59
N THR A 274 -4.45 -29.20 3.75
CA THR A 274 -4.19 -28.10 4.71
C THR A 274 -3.25 -28.50 5.86
N THR A 275 -2.62 -29.68 5.76
CA THR A 275 -1.64 -30.26 6.70
C THR A 275 -2.18 -30.66 8.06
N GLU A 276 -2.83 -29.75 8.79
CA GLU A 276 -3.40 -29.99 10.13
C GLU A 276 -4.70 -29.20 10.34
N SER A 277 -5.52 -29.64 11.29
CA SER A 277 -6.75 -28.94 11.64
C SER A 277 -6.48 -27.74 12.55
N ILE A 278 -7.37 -26.75 12.50
CA ILE A 278 -7.28 -25.58 13.37
C ILE A 278 -8.16 -25.85 14.60
N ALA A 279 -7.51 -26.02 15.75
CA ALA A 279 -8.15 -26.23 17.03
C ALA A 279 -8.81 -24.95 17.56
N ALA A 280 -10.03 -25.08 18.08
CA ALA A 280 -10.77 -24.02 18.74
C ALA A 280 -11.39 -24.53 20.06
N ASP A 281 -10.66 -24.38 21.17
CA ASP A 281 -11.08 -24.91 22.48
C ASP A 281 -12.07 -23.98 23.21
N ASN A 282 -12.14 -22.72 22.78
CA ASN A 282 -13.00 -21.71 23.39
C ASN A 282 -13.55 -20.71 22.35
N PRO A 283 -14.57 -19.90 22.71
CA PRO A 283 -15.17 -18.97 21.76
C PRO A 283 -14.16 -18.03 21.09
N PRO A 284 -13.26 -17.30 21.80
CA PRO A 284 -12.25 -16.48 21.15
C PRO A 284 -11.38 -17.21 20.12
N GLU A 285 -10.95 -18.43 20.42
CA GLU A 285 -10.16 -19.24 19.49
C GLU A 285 -10.94 -19.65 18.25
N LEU A 286 -12.26 -19.86 18.34
CA LEU A 286 -13.08 -20.13 17.15
C LEU A 286 -13.12 -18.93 16.19
N PHE A 287 -13.20 -17.71 16.72
CA PHE A 287 -13.09 -16.51 15.89
C PHE A 287 -11.71 -16.38 15.24
N ALA A 288 -10.64 -16.68 15.99
CA ALA A 288 -9.28 -16.67 15.47
C ALA A 288 -9.05 -17.75 14.40
N ALA A 289 -9.58 -18.96 14.61
CA ALA A 289 -9.47 -20.07 13.68
C ALA A 289 -10.12 -19.77 12.33
N ILE A 290 -11.33 -19.20 12.36
CA ILE A 290 -12.00 -18.74 11.14
C ILE A 290 -11.20 -17.61 10.48
N GLY A 291 -10.66 -16.67 11.27
CA GLY A 291 -9.78 -15.62 10.75
C GLY A 291 -8.53 -16.15 10.04
N GLN A 292 -7.90 -17.22 10.57
CA GLN A 292 -6.74 -17.85 9.96
C GLN A 292 -7.08 -18.47 8.60
N VAL A 293 -8.23 -19.16 8.48
CA VAL A 293 -8.69 -19.71 7.18
C VAL A 293 -8.84 -18.59 6.14
N VAL A 294 -9.35 -17.42 6.53
CA VAL A 294 -9.45 -16.27 5.62
C VAL A 294 -8.07 -15.79 5.16
N GLN A 295 -7.09 -15.72 6.07
CA GLN A 295 -5.72 -15.35 5.68
C GLN A 295 -5.11 -16.35 4.72
N ASP A 296 -5.22 -17.65 5.01
CA ASP A 296 -4.68 -18.70 4.16
C ASP A 296 -5.29 -18.65 2.75
N ILE A 297 -6.58 -18.33 2.65
CA ILE A 297 -7.25 -18.11 1.36
C ILE A 297 -6.75 -16.84 0.69
N ALA A 298 -6.63 -15.73 1.42
CA ALA A 298 -6.13 -14.47 0.89
C ALA A 298 -4.68 -14.56 0.39
N ASP A 299 -3.86 -15.43 0.98
CA ASP A 299 -2.49 -15.67 0.55
C ASP A 299 -2.40 -16.69 -0.61
N GLN A 300 -3.37 -17.61 -0.74
CA GLN A 300 -3.44 -18.58 -1.83
C GLN A 300 -4.09 -18.02 -3.11
N VAL A 301 -5.10 -17.18 -2.95
CA VAL A 301 -5.69 -16.43 -4.04
C VAL A 301 -4.77 -15.25 -4.28
N ILE A 302 -3.81 -15.42 -5.21
CA ILE A 302 -2.88 -14.38 -5.65
C ILE A 302 -3.72 -13.15 -6.02
N VAL A 303 -3.88 -12.21 -5.08
CA VAL A 303 -4.16 -10.83 -5.41
C VAL A 303 -2.95 -10.42 -6.25
N PRO A 304 -3.12 -10.00 -7.51
CA PRO A 304 -1.99 -9.47 -8.24
C PRO A 304 -1.44 -8.30 -7.41
N GLU A 305 -0.28 -8.49 -6.78
CA GLU A 305 0.49 -7.41 -6.19
C GLU A 305 1.00 -6.56 -7.36
N CYS A 306 0.14 -5.66 -7.81
CA CYS A 306 0.42 -4.68 -8.83
C CYS A 306 1.58 -3.74 -8.49
N THR A 307 2.04 -3.74 -7.23
CA THR A 307 3.19 -2.98 -6.75
C THR A 307 4.52 -3.44 -7.34
N ALA A 308 4.67 -4.73 -7.68
CA ALA A 308 5.90 -5.26 -8.28
C ALA A 308 6.05 -4.87 -9.76
N GLY A 309 4.94 -4.59 -10.46
CA GLY A 309 4.91 -4.31 -11.91
C GLY A 309 4.98 -2.84 -12.30
N LEU A 310 4.91 -1.89 -11.35
CA LEU A 310 4.87 -0.46 -11.67
C LEU A 310 6.12 -0.01 -12.48
N PRO A 311 5.96 0.78 -13.56
CA PRO A 311 7.10 1.22 -14.36
C PRO A 311 8.13 2.02 -13.55
N ARG A 312 9.41 1.86 -13.89
CA ARG A 312 10.55 2.60 -13.34
C ARG A 312 11.09 3.53 -14.41
N VAL A 313 11.08 4.84 -14.16
CA VAL A 313 11.56 5.85 -15.09
C VAL A 313 12.78 6.57 -14.51
N MET A 314 13.91 6.53 -15.20
CA MET A 314 15.12 7.27 -14.83
C MET A 314 15.31 8.46 -15.77
N VAL A 315 15.32 9.66 -15.20
CA VAL A 315 15.66 10.89 -15.93
C VAL A 315 17.18 11.10 -15.87
N LEU A 316 17.81 11.26 -17.03
CA LEU A 316 19.22 11.60 -17.19
C LEU A 316 19.30 13.05 -17.64
N LEU A 317 19.69 13.94 -16.74
CA LEU A 317 19.78 15.37 -17.01
C LEU A 317 21.23 15.79 -17.27
N ASP A 318 21.44 16.49 -18.38
CA ASP A 318 22.71 17.14 -18.68
C ASP A 318 22.98 18.26 -17.67
N ALA A 319 24.13 18.17 -17.01
CA ALA A 319 24.66 19.11 -16.04
C ALA A 319 25.93 19.79 -16.58
N SER A 320 26.01 19.97 -17.90
CA SER A 320 27.02 20.81 -18.54
C SER A 320 26.92 22.27 -18.06
N SER A 321 28.03 23.01 -18.13
CA SER A 321 28.01 24.42 -17.74
C SER A 321 27.17 25.29 -18.68
N SER A 322 26.84 24.82 -19.89
CA SER A 322 25.96 25.54 -20.81
C SER A 322 24.53 25.66 -20.29
N MET A 323 24.08 24.71 -19.46
CA MET A 323 22.79 24.77 -18.80
C MET A 323 22.61 25.98 -17.88
N LEU A 324 23.71 26.59 -17.41
CA LEU A 324 23.70 27.80 -16.58
C LEU A 324 23.78 29.11 -17.38
N ASN A 325 24.03 29.03 -18.69
CA ASN A 325 24.22 30.21 -19.52
C ASN A 325 22.97 30.49 -20.37
N VAL A 326 22.71 31.78 -20.60
CA VAL A 326 21.70 32.27 -21.55
C VAL A 326 22.44 33.11 -22.59
N GLY A 327 22.67 32.52 -23.76
CA GLY A 327 23.57 33.09 -24.76
C GLY A 327 25.01 33.17 -24.25
N ASP A 328 25.63 34.35 -24.33
CA ASP A 328 27.02 34.58 -23.92
C ASP A 328 27.16 35.14 -22.48
N LEU A 329 26.15 34.94 -21.63
CA LEU A 329 26.14 35.40 -20.23
C LEU A 329 25.58 34.31 -19.30
N PRO A 330 25.95 34.29 -18.01
CA PRO A 330 25.21 33.56 -16.98
C PRO A 330 23.75 34.06 -16.96
N GLY A 331 22.80 33.14 -16.83
CA GLY A 331 21.38 33.52 -16.75
C GLY A 331 20.97 33.96 -15.35
N GLU A 332 19.94 34.79 -15.30
CA GLU A 332 19.25 35.16 -14.05
C GLU A 332 18.39 34.00 -13.52
N PRO A 333 17.97 34.04 -12.24
CA PRO A 333 17.10 33.01 -11.67
C PRO A 333 15.85 32.75 -12.51
N GLY A 334 15.64 31.49 -12.90
CA GLY A 334 14.48 31.08 -13.73
C GLY A 334 14.70 31.20 -15.24
N GLU A 335 15.78 31.82 -15.69
CA GLU A 335 16.06 32.01 -17.12
C GLU A 335 16.95 30.92 -17.71
N THR A 336 17.78 30.28 -16.87
CA THR A 336 18.77 29.27 -17.28
C THR A 336 18.11 27.96 -17.75
N GLY A 337 18.83 27.19 -18.58
CA GLY A 337 18.38 25.84 -18.96
C GLY A 337 18.21 24.93 -17.74
N TRP A 338 19.11 25.06 -16.75
CA TRP A 338 19.02 24.34 -15.49
C TRP A 338 17.74 24.67 -14.71
N ASP A 339 17.40 25.96 -14.55
CA ASP A 339 16.19 26.37 -13.82
C ASP A 339 14.91 25.92 -14.53
N ARG A 340 14.89 25.99 -15.87
CA ARG A 340 13.74 25.52 -16.65
C ARG A 340 13.57 24.01 -16.59
N ALA A 341 14.67 23.26 -16.66
CA ALA A 341 14.64 21.80 -16.50
C ALA A 341 14.18 21.42 -15.08
N ARG A 342 14.70 22.08 -14.04
CA ARG A 342 14.25 21.92 -12.66
C ARG A 342 12.76 22.20 -12.52
N SER A 343 12.27 23.29 -13.11
CA SER A 343 10.84 23.64 -13.04
C SER A 343 9.97 22.58 -13.73
N ALA A 344 10.33 22.15 -14.94
CA ALA A 344 9.60 21.09 -15.65
C ALA A 344 9.65 19.74 -14.91
N LEU A 345 10.74 19.47 -14.19
CA LEU A 345 10.92 18.21 -13.48
C LEU A 345 10.36 18.21 -12.05
N ALA A 346 10.18 19.36 -11.38
CA ALA A 346 9.92 19.36 -9.93
C ALA A 346 8.98 20.45 -9.38
N SER A 347 8.71 21.56 -10.08
CA SER A 347 8.04 22.70 -9.41
C SER A 347 7.18 23.60 -10.31
N GLY A 348 6.85 23.18 -11.53
CA GLY A 348 6.01 23.93 -12.46
C GLY A 348 4.52 23.58 -12.32
N ASN A 349 3.62 24.50 -12.67
CA ASN A 349 2.23 24.14 -12.96
C ASN A 349 2.25 23.30 -14.24
N ASN A 350 2.09 21.97 -14.12
CA ASN A 350 2.36 20.92 -15.13
C ASN A 350 3.79 20.35 -15.09
N SER A 351 4.37 20.19 -13.89
CA SER A 351 5.61 19.42 -13.76
C SER A 351 5.40 17.96 -14.21
N LEU A 352 6.48 17.21 -14.44
CA LEU A 352 6.42 15.79 -14.80
C LEU A 352 5.48 14.98 -13.88
N PHE A 353 5.41 15.34 -12.61
CA PHE A 353 4.60 14.68 -11.59
C PHE A 353 3.09 14.97 -11.78
N ASP A 354 2.72 16.17 -12.23
CA ASP A 354 1.33 16.63 -12.38
C ASP A 354 0.66 16.21 -13.70
N VAL A 355 1.37 15.54 -14.62
CA VAL A 355 0.80 15.17 -15.92
C VAL A 355 -0.25 14.08 -15.74
N GLU A 356 -1.52 14.40 -16.00
CA GLU A 356 -2.59 13.38 -15.99
C GLU A 356 -2.45 12.45 -17.20
N VAL A 357 -2.43 11.14 -16.94
CA VAL A 357 -2.47 10.14 -18.00
C VAL A 357 -3.92 9.91 -18.42
N ASP A 358 -4.31 10.42 -19.59
CA ASP A 358 -5.69 10.42 -20.12
C ASP A 358 -6.41 9.05 -20.04
N ASN A 359 -5.69 7.94 -20.20
CA ASN A 359 -6.27 6.59 -20.17
C ASN A 359 -6.57 6.07 -18.76
N VAL A 360 -5.99 6.68 -17.72
CA VAL A 360 -6.11 6.27 -16.30
C VAL A 360 -6.78 7.36 -15.46
N GLY A 361 -6.67 8.63 -15.85
CA GLY A 361 -7.27 9.78 -15.16
C GLY A 361 -6.58 10.13 -13.83
N ARG A 362 -5.27 9.90 -13.73
CA ARG A 362 -4.42 10.14 -12.55
C ARG A 362 -3.09 10.79 -12.92
N PRO A 363 -2.47 11.55 -12.00
CA PRO A 363 -1.14 12.14 -12.21
C PRO A 363 -0.05 11.06 -12.32
N VAL A 364 1.08 11.38 -12.96
CA VAL A 364 2.18 10.43 -13.22
C VAL A 364 2.77 9.85 -11.95
N GLU A 365 2.87 10.66 -10.91
CA GLU A 365 3.47 10.29 -9.62
C GLU A 365 2.75 9.13 -8.92
N ASP A 366 1.46 9.00 -9.17
CA ASP A 366 0.63 7.88 -8.73
C ASP A 366 0.94 6.59 -9.51
N LEU A 367 1.46 6.71 -10.74
CA LEU A 367 1.48 5.63 -11.73
C LEU A 367 2.86 5.00 -11.94
N ILE A 368 3.95 5.67 -11.56
CA ILE A 368 5.33 5.20 -11.79
C ILE A 368 6.25 5.50 -10.59
N HIS A 369 7.41 4.85 -10.58
CA HIS A 369 8.52 5.30 -9.73
C HIS A 369 9.51 6.08 -10.56
N LEU A 370 9.87 7.26 -10.06
CA LEU A 370 10.76 8.21 -10.72
C LEU A 370 12.13 8.23 -10.04
N GLY A 371 13.17 8.33 -10.85
CA GLY A 371 14.55 8.52 -10.41
C GLY A 371 15.25 9.59 -11.24
N LEU A 372 16.29 10.20 -10.67
CA LEU A 372 17.03 11.29 -11.28
C LEU A 372 18.54 11.02 -11.24
N THR A 373 19.18 11.18 -12.39
CA THR A 373 20.63 11.12 -12.57
C THR A 373 21.10 12.34 -13.34
N VAL A 374 22.29 12.83 -13.02
CA VAL A 374 22.97 13.91 -13.75
C VAL A 374 24.27 13.42 -14.35
N PHE A 375 24.73 14.09 -15.40
CA PHE A 375 26.06 13.90 -15.98
C PHE A 375 26.64 15.22 -16.47
N GLY A 376 27.95 15.39 -16.37
CA GLY A 376 28.60 16.65 -16.69
C GLY A 376 30.10 16.45 -16.85
N GLY A 377 30.91 17.20 -16.12
CA GLY A 377 32.38 17.14 -16.17
C GLY A 377 33.02 15.81 -15.74
N ASP A 378 34.28 15.60 -16.16
CA ASP A 378 35.10 14.44 -15.80
C ASP A 378 36.15 14.72 -14.71
N ALA A 379 36.30 15.98 -14.32
CA ALA A 379 37.24 16.43 -13.28
C ALA A 379 36.71 17.66 -12.50
N PRO A 380 35.99 17.46 -11.39
CA PRO A 380 35.57 16.16 -10.84
C PRO A 380 34.53 15.47 -11.73
N ALA A 381 34.44 14.14 -11.61
CA ALA A 381 33.34 13.38 -12.21
C ALA A 381 32.02 13.85 -11.61
N GLU A 382 31.14 14.38 -12.44
CA GLU A 382 29.83 14.90 -12.04
C GLU A 382 28.72 13.87 -12.19
N GLU A 383 28.96 12.77 -12.91
CA GLU A 383 27.97 11.71 -13.07
C GLU A 383 27.50 11.14 -11.73
N LYS A 384 26.21 11.30 -11.42
CA LYS A 384 25.65 10.88 -10.14
C LYS A 384 24.15 10.58 -10.19
N VAL A 385 23.75 9.48 -9.56
CA VAL A 385 22.35 9.23 -9.19
C VAL A 385 22.02 10.17 -8.04
N LEU A 386 21.11 11.12 -8.28
CA LEU A 386 20.66 12.10 -7.31
C LEU A 386 19.49 11.57 -6.49
N VAL A 387 18.55 10.90 -7.15
CA VAL A 387 17.35 10.30 -6.54
C VAL A 387 17.19 8.90 -7.13
N GLN A 388 17.02 7.89 -6.28
CA GLN A 388 16.75 6.52 -6.74
C GLN A 388 15.28 6.39 -7.16
N TYR A 389 14.93 5.34 -7.90
CA TYR A 389 13.53 5.03 -8.19
C TYR A 389 12.67 4.98 -6.91
N GLY A 390 11.66 5.83 -6.84
CA GLY A 390 10.59 5.68 -5.85
C GLY A 390 9.33 6.47 -6.20
N PRO A 391 8.24 6.23 -5.44
CA PRO A 391 6.99 6.98 -5.56
C PRO A 391 7.12 8.37 -4.95
N CYS A 392 6.26 9.31 -5.37
CA CYS A 392 6.11 10.65 -4.78
C CYS A 392 7.46 11.41 -4.59
N MET A 393 8.32 11.39 -5.62
CA MET A 393 9.68 11.95 -5.53
C MET A 393 9.77 13.44 -5.89
N GLN A 394 8.66 14.18 -5.92
CA GLN A 394 8.63 15.57 -6.38
C GLN A 394 9.54 16.47 -5.54
N ASP A 395 9.45 16.35 -4.21
CA ASP A 395 10.27 17.11 -3.27
C ASP A 395 11.75 16.74 -3.35
N ASN A 396 12.06 15.45 -3.53
CA ASN A 396 13.43 14.97 -3.71
C ASN A 396 14.06 15.57 -4.97
N PHE A 397 13.32 15.63 -6.08
CA PHE A 397 13.77 16.27 -7.31
C PHE A 397 13.95 17.78 -7.12
N GLY A 398 12.99 18.43 -6.47
CA GLY A 398 13.02 19.87 -6.17
C GLY A 398 14.25 20.26 -5.37
N TRP A 399 14.52 19.52 -4.30
CA TRP A 399 15.69 19.74 -3.43
C TRP A 399 17.01 19.39 -4.12
N ALA A 400 17.06 18.28 -4.87
CA ALA A 400 18.29 17.80 -5.53
C ALA A 400 18.80 18.78 -6.60
N LEU A 401 17.89 19.45 -7.30
CA LEU A 401 18.20 20.35 -8.41
C LEU A 401 18.26 21.83 -8.02
N ASP A 402 17.89 22.19 -6.79
CA ASP A 402 17.89 23.59 -6.34
C ASP A 402 19.34 24.14 -6.20
N PRO A 403 19.69 25.23 -6.91
CA PRO A 403 20.98 25.90 -6.73
C PRO A 403 21.30 26.27 -5.27
N SER A 404 20.28 26.58 -4.47
CA SER A 404 20.47 26.97 -3.07
C SER A 404 20.98 25.82 -2.18
N THR A 405 20.59 24.57 -2.48
CA THR A 405 20.93 23.41 -1.66
C THR A 405 22.40 23.02 -1.85
N SER A 406 22.93 23.12 -3.06
CA SER A 406 24.35 22.82 -3.36
C SER A 406 25.31 23.99 -3.08
N CYS A 407 24.77 25.19 -2.89
CA CYS A 407 25.53 26.42 -2.59
C CYS A 407 26.24 26.32 -1.22
N GLU A 408 27.52 26.65 -1.17
CA GLU A 408 28.28 26.73 0.09
C GLU A 408 29.24 27.93 0.13
N MET A 409 29.33 28.56 1.30
CA MET A 409 30.30 29.62 1.59
C MET A 409 31.61 29.02 2.15
N PRO A 410 32.79 29.55 1.79
CA PRO A 410 33.02 30.72 0.94
C PRO A 410 33.03 30.36 -0.55
N GLY A 411 32.32 31.13 -1.39
CA GLY A 411 32.38 30.96 -2.85
C GLY A 411 31.04 30.84 -3.57
N CYS A 412 29.93 30.88 -2.82
CA CYS A 412 28.58 30.96 -3.38
C CYS A 412 27.74 31.93 -2.51
N SER A 413 27.89 33.24 -2.77
CA SER A 413 27.05 34.27 -2.14
C SER A 413 25.76 34.53 -2.91
N ASP A 414 25.79 34.23 -4.20
CA ASP A 414 24.67 34.31 -5.13
C ASP A 414 24.76 33.07 -6.05
N PRO A 415 23.83 32.11 -5.94
CA PRO A 415 23.82 30.90 -6.76
C PRO A 415 23.67 31.17 -8.28
N TRP A 416 23.27 32.39 -8.68
CA TRP A 416 23.15 32.83 -10.07
C TRP A 416 24.13 33.94 -10.44
N GLY A 417 25.02 34.34 -9.51
CA GLY A 417 25.92 35.49 -9.66
C GLY A 417 27.03 35.33 -10.71
N GLY A 418 27.01 34.24 -11.49
CA GLY A 418 28.01 33.90 -12.49
C GLY A 418 29.35 33.43 -11.89
N PRO A 419 30.34 33.13 -12.74
CA PRO A 419 31.57 32.49 -12.29
C PRO A 419 32.45 33.41 -11.43
N SER A 420 33.16 32.91 -10.41
CA SER A 420 33.18 31.52 -9.98
C SER A 420 32.09 31.22 -8.96
N ILE A 421 31.34 30.13 -9.16
CA ILE A 421 30.45 29.58 -8.13
C ILE A 421 31.02 28.25 -7.65
N THR A 422 31.05 28.07 -6.32
CA THR A 422 31.54 26.86 -5.68
C THR A 422 30.37 26.03 -5.16
N TRP A 423 30.30 24.77 -5.61
CA TRP A 423 29.24 23.83 -5.26
C TRP A 423 29.80 22.62 -4.52
N THR A 424 29.01 22.10 -3.58
CA THR A 424 29.30 20.86 -2.86
C THR A 424 28.06 19.97 -2.89
N PHE A 425 28.25 18.67 -3.14
CA PHE A 425 27.19 17.69 -2.96
C PHE A 425 26.77 17.62 -1.49
N LYS A 426 25.48 17.73 -1.22
CA LYS A 426 24.87 17.43 0.08
C LYS A 426 23.94 16.23 -0.08
N ASP A 427 23.68 15.53 1.02
CA ASP A 427 22.74 14.42 1.07
C ASP A 427 21.56 14.81 1.96
N GLY A 428 20.39 15.02 1.36
CA GLY A 428 19.16 15.44 2.01
C GLY A 428 18.57 14.42 2.96
N SER A 429 19.12 13.19 3.03
CA SER A 429 18.84 12.25 4.13
C SER A 429 19.67 12.52 5.39
N GLN A 430 20.76 13.29 5.27
CA GLN A 430 21.71 13.60 6.33
C GLN A 430 21.66 15.07 6.77
N VAL A 431 21.15 15.94 5.91
CA VAL A 431 20.89 17.35 6.20
C VAL A 431 19.40 17.63 5.96
N PRO A 432 18.82 18.67 6.57
CA PRO A 432 17.44 19.04 6.31
C PRO A 432 17.13 19.04 4.80
N PRO A 433 16.05 18.37 4.35
CA PRO A 433 14.87 18.00 5.14
C PRO A 433 14.91 16.63 5.86
N PHE A 434 15.96 15.81 5.72
CA PHE A 434 16.07 14.44 6.26
C PHE A 434 15.19 13.40 5.56
N PHE A 435 15.21 13.41 4.22
CA PHE A 435 14.55 12.40 3.39
C PHE A 435 14.89 10.97 3.80
N ASP A 436 13.90 10.07 3.72
CA ASP A 436 14.06 8.64 3.94
C ASP A 436 15.07 7.95 3.03
N GLN A 437 15.18 8.45 1.80
CA GLN A 437 16.11 7.96 0.81
C GLN A 437 17.26 8.95 0.61
N SER A 438 18.43 8.42 0.26
CA SER A 438 19.57 9.26 -0.09
C SER A 438 19.22 10.10 -1.32
N THR A 439 19.06 11.40 -1.09
CA THR A 439 18.78 12.42 -2.10
C THR A 439 19.97 13.34 -2.18
N ARG A 440 20.67 13.40 -3.32
CA ARG A 440 21.91 14.18 -3.44
C ARG A 440 21.68 15.47 -4.21
N SER A 441 22.17 16.58 -3.68
CA SER A 441 22.11 17.87 -4.35
C SER A 441 23.20 17.98 -5.42
N HIS A 442 22.91 18.58 -6.56
CA HIS A 442 23.91 18.84 -7.59
C HIS A 442 23.69 20.17 -8.31
N MET A 443 24.80 20.76 -8.77
CA MET A 443 24.82 21.91 -9.67
C MET A 443 25.98 21.79 -10.66
N PRO A 444 25.78 22.16 -11.95
CA PRO A 444 26.86 22.25 -12.93
C PRO A 444 27.99 23.17 -12.46
N ALA A 445 29.24 22.85 -12.82
CA ALA A 445 30.35 23.73 -12.51
C ALA A 445 30.20 25.10 -13.20
N CYS A 446 30.45 26.17 -12.46
CA CYS A 446 30.51 27.53 -13.00
C CYS A 446 31.88 28.17 -12.69
N LEU A 447 32.89 27.79 -13.47
CA LEU A 447 34.27 28.25 -13.37
C LEU A 447 34.53 29.45 -14.32
N PRO A 448 35.51 30.33 -13.99
CA PRO A 448 35.81 31.50 -14.78
C PRO A 448 36.44 31.15 -16.14
N SER A 449 35.77 31.54 -17.20
CA SER A 449 36.18 31.38 -18.62
C SER A 449 37.03 32.53 -19.16
N GLY A 450 37.13 33.64 -18.42
CA GLY A 450 37.69 34.91 -18.89
C GLY A 450 36.76 35.73 -19.79
N LEU A 451 35.57 35.20 -20.13
CA LEU A 451 34.52 35.87 -20.90
C LEU A 451 33.27 36.21 -20.07
N GLY A 452 33.23 35.77 -18.80
CA GLY A 452 32.10 35.99 -17.89
C GLY A 452 31.04 34.88 -17.91
N ILE A 453 31.14 33.89 -18.81
CA ILE A 453 30.26 32.71 -18.86
C ILE A 453 30.72 31.59 -17.94
N CYS A 454 29.77 30.79 -17.44
CA CYS A 454 30.04 29.55 -16.71
C CYS A 454 30.69 28.51 -17.62
N GLN A 455 31.78 27.89 -17.15
CA GLN A 455 32.47 26.77 -17.79
C GLN A 455 32.94 25.73 -16.74
N GLY A 456 33.40 24.58 -17.17
CA GLY A 456 34.00 23.55 -16.30
C GLY A 456 33.43 22.17 -16.53
N SER A 457 32.14 22.09 -16.83
CA SER A 457 31.39 20.85 -17.08
C SER A 457 31.06 20.71 -18.55
N GLY A 458 31.31 19.53 -19.11
CA GLY A 458 31.03 19.19 -20.50
C GLY A 458 29.93 18.14 -20.62
N THR A 459 29.48 17.87 -21.84
CA THR A 459 28.40 16.91 -22.14
C THR A 459 28.97 15.50 -22.30
N TYR A 460 29.49 14.89 -21.22
CA TYR A 460 30.01 13.51 -21.21
C TYR A 460 28.90 12.45 -21.18
N THR A 461 27.99 12.50 -22.15
CA THR A 461 26.77 11.65 -22.23
C THR A 461 27.03 10.16 -21.99
N HIS A 462 28.11 9.59 -22.54
CA HIS A 462 28.41 8.17 -22.36
C HIS A 462 28.56 7.76 -20.88
N ARG A 463 29.10 8.64 -20.03
CA ARG A 463 29.25 8.36 -18.60
C ARG A 463 27.93 8.37 -17.85
N GLY A 464 27.03 9.29 -18.20
CA GLY A 464 25.67 9.29 -17.68
C GLY A 464 24.92 8.01 -18.03
N LEU A 465 25.07 7.56 -19.29
CA LEU A 465 24.46 6.31 -19.77
C LEU A 465 25.05 5.07 -19.08
N ASP A 466 26.38 4.99 -18.95
CA ASP A 466 27.06 3.91 -18.24
C ASP A 466 26.61 3.85 -16.76
N LEU A 467 26.51 5.01 -16.10
CA LEU A 467 26.06 5.11 -14.71
C LEU A 467 24.62 4.62 -14.52
N VAL A 468 23.69 5.02 -15.41
CA VAL A 468 22.30 4.56 -15.32
C VAL A 468 22.19 3.07 -15.59
N PHE A 469 22.96 2.54 -16.53
CA PHE A 469 22.97 1.10 -16.76
C PHE A 469 23.50 0.32 -15.56
N ASP A 470 24.59 0.78 -14.94
CA ASP A 470 25.12 0.18 -13.70
C ASP A 470 24.10 0.28 -12.54
N ASN A 471 23.41 1.42 -12.40
CA ASN A 471 22.35 1.61 -11.40
C ASN A 471 21.18 0.65 -11.63
N LEU A 472 20.72 0.51 -12.88
CA LEU A 472 19.66 -0.42 -13.26
C LEU A 472 20.01 -1.85 -12.88
N LEU A 473 21.20 -2.32 -13.26
CA LEU A 473 21.64 -3.68 -12.94
C LEU A 473 21.73 -3.91 -11.43
N ALA A 474 22.19 -2.91 -10.68
CA ALA A 474 22.23 -2.98 -9.22
C ALA A 474 20.82 -3.04 -8.61
N TYR A 475 19.89 -2.23 -9.13
CA TYR A 475 18.49 -2.18 -8.67
C TYR A 475 17.75 -3.48 -8.96
N GLN A 476 17.90 -4.06 -10.15
CA GLN A 476 17.29 -5.35 -10.51
C GLN A 476 17.78 -6.52 -9.64
N VAL A 477 19.03 -6.47 -9.18
CA VAL A 477 19.60 -7.53 -8.32
C VAL A 477 19.15 -7.39 -6.87
N ASN A 478 19.00 -6.15 -6.39
CA ASN A 478 18.61 -5.85 -5.01
C ASN A 478 17.58 -4.71 -4.97
N PRO A 479 16.33 -4.95 -5.39
CA PRO A 479 15.28 -3.96 -5.23
C PRO A 479 14.98 -3.75 -3.73
N PRO A 480 14.58 -2.55 -3.30
CA PRO A 480 14.12 -2.32 -1.94
C PRO A 480 12.91 -3.23 -1.60
N ASP A 481 12.88 -3.80 -0.38
CA ASP A 481 11.78 -4.69 0.04
C ASP A 481 10.40 -4.02 -0.04
N ILE A 482 10.35 -2.70 0.15
CA ILE A 482 9.14 -1.87 0.05
C ILE A 482 8.70 -1.61 -1.39
N TYR A 483 9.59 -1.79 -2.37
CA TYR A 483 9.35 -1.58 -3.80
C TYR A 483 9.82 -2.79 -4.61
N PRO A 484 9.16 -3.95 -4.46
CA PRO A 484 9.57 -5.15 -5.17
C PRO A 484 9.55 -4.95 -6.69
N THR A 485 10.27 -5.82 -7.39
CA THR A 485 10.28 -5.88 -8.85
C THR A 485 10.13 -7.31 -9.30
N ASP A 486 9.51 -7.52 -10.46
CA ASP A 486 9.35 -8.82 -11.09
C ASP A 486 9.72 -8.79 -12.58
N ASP A 487 9.51 -9.90 -13.28
CA ASP A 487 9.82 -10.02 -14.72
C ASP A 487 8.92 -9.16 -15.63
N THR A 488 7.88 -8.53 -15.05
CA THR A 488 6.94 -7.62 -15.75
C THR A 488 7.27 -6.14 -15.53
N THR A 489 8.12 -5.80 -14.55
CA THR A 489 8.53 -4.41 -14.29
C THR A 489 9.16 -3.78 -15.53
N GLN A 490 8.53 -2.72 -16.04
CA GLN A 490 9.06 -1.97 -17.18
C GLN A 490 10.09 -0.93 -16.71
N TYR A 491 11.22 -0.84 -17.42
CA TYR A 491 12.23 0.19 -17.19
C TYR A 491 12.34 1.12 -18.41
N VAL A 492 12.34 2.43 -18.17
CA VAL A 492 12.41 3.47 -19.20
C VAL A 492 13.42 4.54 -18.79
N ASN A 493 14.20 5.04 -19.76
CA ASN A 493 15.10 6.16 -19.55
C ASN A 493 14.63 7.38 -20.35
N VAL A 494 14.81 8.58 -19.79
CA VAL A 494 14.60 9.86 -20.47
C VAL A 494 15.89 10.67 -20.39
N LEU A 495 16.57 10.85 -21.52
CA LEU A 495 17.78 11.66 -21.65
C LEU A 495 17.41 13.09 -22.06
N ILE A 496 17.74 14.07 -21.23
CA ILE A 496 17.59 15.50 -21.50
C ILE A 496 18.99 16.10 -21.67
N THR A 497 19.26 16.72 -22.82
CA THR A 497 20.57 17.31 -23.12
C THR A 497 20.47 18.60 -23.92
N ASP A 498 21.32 19.57 -23.58
CA ASP A 498 21.36 20.91 -24.21
C ASP A 498 22.49 21.08 -25.23
N GLY A 499 23.42 20.12 -25.25
CA GLY A 499 24.66 20.24 -25.99
C GLY A 499 24.92 19.11 -26.97
N GLN A 500 25.86 19.36 -27.88
CA GLN A 500 26.52 18.29 -28.61
C GLN A 500 27.48 17.56 -27.67
N TYR A 501 27.48 16.22 -27.72
CA TYR A 501 28.49 15.44 -27.00
C TYR A 501 29.86 15.43 -27.71
N SER A 502 29.96 16.04 -28.90
CA SER A 502 31.21 16.10 -29.65
C SER A 502 32.30 16.86 -28.87
N GLY A 503 33.46 16.23 -28.72
CA GLY A 503 34.56 16.77 -27.90
C GLY A 503 34.63 16.20 -26.47
N TYR A 504 33.56 15.57 -26.00
CA TYR A 504 33.47 14.92 -24.67
C TYR A 504 33.22 13.41 -24.78
N SER A 505 32.35 13.02 -25.71
CA SER A 505 32.02 11.63 -26.05
C SER A 505 32.24 11.35 -27.53
N THR A 506 32.38 10.07 -27.88
CA THR A 506 32.39 9.59 -29.28
C THR A 506 31.10 8.85 -29.60
N ASP A 507 30.68 8.85 -30.87
CA ASP A 507 29.53 8.08 -31.35
C ASP A 507 29.59 6.62 -30.91
N ALA A 508 30.78 5.98 -30.98
CA ALA A 508 30.94 4.58 -30.59
C ALA A 508 30.67 4.32 -29.10
N GLN A 509 30.99 5.28 -28.22
CA GLN A 509 30.72 5.17 -26.78
C GLN A 509 29.22 5.35 -26.51
N VAL A 510 28.61 6.39 -27.09
CA VAL A 510 27.19 6.70 -26.88
C VAL A 510 26.29 5.61 -27.49
N GLN A 511 26.59 5.19 -28.72
CA GLN A 511 25.90 4.10 -29.40
C GLN A 511 25.99 2.80 -28.59
N GLY A 512 27.19 2.43 -28.15
CA GLY A 512 27.42 1.20 -27.38
C GLY A 512 26.59 1.16 -26.09
N ALA A 513 26.56 2.26 -25.34
CA ALA A 513 25.78 2.33 -24.11
C ALA A 513 24.26 2.25 -24.36
N LEU A 514 23.75 2.97 -25.37
CA LEU A 514 22.32 2.97 -25.71
C LEU A 514 21.84 1.63 -26.27
N GLU A 515 22.60 1.01 -27.17
CA GLU A 515 22.23 -0.29 -27.75
C GLU A 515 22.26 -1.40 -26.69
N VAL A 516 23.21 -1.37 -25.75
CA VAL A 516 23.25 -2.34 -24.64
C VAL A 516 22.03 -2.21 -23.72
N MET A 517 21.60 -0.99 -23.39
CA MET A 517 20.38 -0.76 -22.62
C MET A 517 19.13 -1.22 -23.37
N PHE A 518 19.05 -0.93 -24.67
CA PHE A 518 17.94 -1.38 -25.51
C PHE A 518 17.87 -2.91 -25.60
N ASP A 519 19.02 -3.58 -25.79
CA ASP A 519 19.12 -5.04 -25.79
C ASP A 519 18.75 -5.65 -24.42
N ALA A 520 18.90 -4.90 -23.33
CA ALA A 520 18.43 -5.26 -21.99
C ALA A 520 16.93 -4.97 -21.76
N GLY A 521 16.21 -4.51 -22.79
CA GLY A 521 14.77 -4.20 -22.72
C GLY A 521 14.45 -2.78 -22.25
N VAL A 522 15.45 -1.92 -22.06
CA VAL A 522 15.26 -0.54 -21.56
C VAL A 522 15.32 0.45 -22.71
N LYS A 523 14.18 1.05 -23.01
CA LYS A 523 14.07 2.08 -24.05
C LYS A 523 14.52 3.43 -23.49
N THR A 524 15.36 4.14 -24.26
CA THR A 524 15.78 5.51 -23.94
C THR A 524 15.12 6.51 -24.88
N TYR A 525 14.32 7.42 -24.32
CA TYR A 525 13.79 8.59 -25.02
C TYR A 525 14.79 9.75 -24.91
N VAL A 526 14.89 10.57 -25.95
CA VAL A 526 15.87 11.67 -26.01
C VAL A 526 15.15 12.97 -26.27
N ILE A 527 15.40 13.96 -25.41
CA ILE A 527 14.92 15.33 -25.50
C ILE A 527 16.13 16.24 -25.69
N GLY A 528 16.17 16.91 -26.84
CA GLY A 528 17.06 18.04 -27.05
C GLY A 528 16.45 19.27 -26.41
N PHE A 529 17.15 19.90 -25.46
CA PHE A 529 16.65 21.02 -24.68
C PHE A 529 17.45 22.32 -24.86
N GLY A 530 16.83 23.37 -25.37
CA GLY A 530 17.38 24.73 -25.40
C GLY A 530 18.10 25.15 -26.70
N ASP A 531 18.62 26.37 -26.66
CA ASP A 531 18.87 27.23 -27.82
C ASP A 531 20.06 26.81 -28.72
N GLY A 532 20.87 25.82 -28.26
CA GLY A 532 22.12 25.37 -28.89
C GLY A 532 21.98 24.25 -29.93
N LEU A 533 20.77 23.73 -30.13
CA LEU A 533 20.55 22.46 -30.82
C LEU A 533 20.12 22.59 -32.28
N ASN A 534 19.98 23.82 -32.79
CA ASN A 534 19.56 24.11 -34.17
C ASN A 534 20.65 23.86 -35.24
N THR A 535 21.81 23.32 -34.86
CA THR A 535 22.90 23.00 -35.81
C THR A 535 22.67 21.63 -36.46
N PRO A 536 23.03 21.44 -37.75
CA PRO A 536 22.91 20.14 -38.41
C PRO A 536 23.60 19.00 -37.66
N GLU A 537 24.74 19.29 -37.04
CA GLU A 537 25.51 18.34 -36.25
C GLU A 537 24.79 17.93 -34.96
N ALA A 538 24.20 18.88 -34.21
CA ALA A 538 23.42 18.58 -33.00
C ALA A 538 22.16 17.76 -33.32
N GLN A 539 21.41 18.17 -34.34
CA GLN A 539 20.22 17.47 -34.80
C GLN A 539 20.55 16.02 -35.23
N GLN A 540 21.68 15.81 -35.90
CA GLN A 540 22.12 14.47 -36.28
C GLN A 540 22.50 13.63 -35.05
N GLN A 541 23.16 14.22 -34.04
CA GLN A 541 23.52 13.53 -32.81
C GLN A 541 22.29 13.12 -31.99
N LEU A 542 21.31 14.01 -31.84
CA LEU A 542 20.04 13.73 -31.17
C LEU A 542 19.27 12.61 -31.88
N ALA A 543 19.17 12.67 -33.22
CA ALA A 543 18.54 11.63 -34.02
C ALA A 543 19.27 10.28 -33.90
N ASN A 544 20.60 10.29 -33.86
CA ASN A 544 21.40 9.09 -33.63
C ASN A 544 21.11 8.49 -32.25
N MET A 545 21.12 9.30 -31.19
CA MET A 545 20.85 8.82 -29.83
C MET A 545 19.43 8.25 -29.70
N ALA A 546 18.41 8.94 -30.23
CA ALA A 546 17.05 8.44 -30.21
C ALA A 546 16.90 7.12 -30.99
N SER A 547 17.57 7.02 -32.14
CA SER A 547 17.59 5.79 -32.94
C SER A 547 18.27 4.64 -32.18
N TRP A 548 19.47 4.85 -31.63
CA TRP A 548 20.20 3.81 -30.90
C TRP A 548 19.46 3.37 -29.63
N GLY A 549 18.91 4.31 -28.85
CA GLY A 549 18.20 4.03 -27.60
C GLY A 549 16.81 3.40 -27.76
N SER A 550 16.28 3.33 -28.99
CA SER A 550 14.95 2.78 -29.28
C SER A 550 14.94 1.68 -30.34
N GLY A 551 16.10 1.23 -30.81
CA GLY A 551 16.20 0.28 -31.93
C GLY A 551 15.65 0.83 -33.25
N GLY A 552 15.77 2.15 -33.46
CA GLY A 552 15.31 2.86 -34.64
C GLY A 552 13.80 3.11 -34.71
N GLN A 553 13.08 2.94 -33.59
CA GLN A 553 11.62 3.10 -33.54
C GLN A 553 11.18 4.54 -33.26
N ASN A 554 11.99 5.31 -32.53
CA ASN A 554 11.65 6.65 -32.09
C ASN A 554 12.60 7.70 -32.69
N ASN A 555 12.10 8.93 -32.76
CA ASN A 555 12.91 10.11 -33.00
C ASN A 555 13.08 10.89 -31.68
N PHE A 556 14.00 11.86 -31.65
CA PHE A 556 14.15 12.75 -30.51
C PHE A 556 13.00 13.76 -30.45
N PHE A 557 12.76 14.29 -29.25
CA PHE A 557 11.90 15.44 -29.01
C PHE A 557 12.74 16.72 -28.99
N ASP A 558 12.22 17.78 -29.59
CA ASP A 558 12.86 19.09 -29.64
C ASP A 558 12.09 20.03 -28.72
N ALA A 559 12.76 20.62 -27.74
CA ALA A 559 12.17 21.52 -26.76
C ALA A 559 13.07 22.74 -26.53
N ASP A 560 12.65 23.92 -26.98
CA ASP A 560 13.40 25.17 -26.78
C ASP A 560 12.96 25.89 -25.49
N THR A 561 11.81 25.50 -24.93
CA THR A 561 11.18 26.16 -23.77
C THR A 561 10.74 25.16 -22.70
N GLN A 562 10.52 25.64 -21.48
CA GLN A 562 9.99 24.83 -20.38
C GLN A 562 8.67 24.12 -20.77
N ALA A 563 7.73 24.84 -21.38
CA ALA A 563 6.44 24.28 -21.77
C ALA A 563 6.55 23.18 -22.85
N GLU A 564 7.53 23.31 -23.76
CA GLU A 564 7.81 22.27 -24.76
C GLU A 564 8.48 21.04 -24.13
N LEU A 565 9.32 21.24 -23.10
CA LEU A 565 9.89 20.16 -22.31
C LEU A 565 8.80 19.40 -21.55
N GLU A 566 7.89 20.10 -20.87
CA GLU A 566 6.72 19.52 -20.19
C GLU A 566 5.85 18.72 -21.18
N THR A 567 5.61 19.27 -22.39
CA THR A 567 4.86 18.58 -23.45
C THR A 567 5.56 17.32 -23.94
N ALA A 568 6.88 17.37 -24.12
CA ALA A 568 7.68 16.22 -24.54
C ALA A 568 7.68 15.11 -23.47
N LEU A 569 7.81 15.50 -22.20
CA LEU A 569 7.72 14.59 -21.06
C LEU A 569 6.35 13.92 -20.99
N GLY A 570 5.26 14.68 -21.08
CA GLY A 570 3.90 14.12 -21.11
C GLY A 570 3.69 13.13 -22.26
N SER A 571 4.17 13.45 -23.46
CA SER A 571 4.08 12.56 -24.64
C SER A 571 4.85 11.24 -24.44
N ILE A 572 5.96 11.27 -23.69
CA ILE A 572 6.72 10.05 -23.36
C ILE A 572 5.93 9.20 -22.35
N ILE A 573 5.37 9.82 -21.31
CA ILE A 573 4.62 9.13 -20.26
C ILE A 573 3.33 8.50 -20.81
N GLU A 574 2.58 9.19 -21.67
CA GLU A 574 1.41 8.63 -22.35
C GLU A 574 1.74 7.37 -23.18
N GLY A 575 3.00 7.24 -23.63
CA GLY A 575 3.49 6.08 -24.37
C GLY A 575 3.87 4.89 -23.50
N ILE A 576 3.87 5.03 -22.17
CA ILE A 576 4.10 3.95 -21.21
C ILE A 576 2.79 3.18 -21.02
N SER A 577 2.86 1.84 -21.09
CA SER A 577 1.69 1.01 -20.84
C SER A 577 1.46 0.89 -19.35
N PHE A 578 0.30 1.36 -18.90
CA PHE A 578 -0.17 1.18 -17.53
C PHE A 578 -1.17 0.04 -17.49
N ASP A 579 -1.10 -0.79 -16.46
CA ASP A 579 -2.17 -1.72 -16.14
C ASP A 579 -3.21 -0.95 -15.31
N PRO A 580 -4.43 -0.72 -15.85
CA PRO A 580 -5.47 0.06 -15.19
C PRO A 580 -6.02 -0.59 -13.91
N CYS A 581 -5.62 -1.83 -13.61
CA CYS A 581 -6.06 -2.59 -12.45
C CYS A 581 -5.10 -2.47 -11.25
N CYS A 582 -4.01 -1.69 -11.40
CA CYS A 582 -2.98 -1.58 -10.38
C CYS A 582 -3.37 -0.69 -9.19
N ALA A 583 -2.90 -1.06 -7.99
CA ALA A 583 -2.84 -0.14 -6.86
C ALA A 583 -1.78 0.92 -7.17
N PHE A 584 -2.25 2.11 -7.48
CA PHE A 584 -1.43 3.29 -7.76
C PHE A 584 -1.01 3.96 -6.44
N ASN A 585 0.13 4.65 -6.43
CA ASN A 585 0.49 5.50 -5.31
C ASN A 585 -0.58 6.59 -5.14
N ASP A 586 -0.75 7.10 -3.94
CA ASP A 586 -1.59 8.27 -3.70
C ASP A 586 -0.70 9.37 -3.14
N CYS A 587 -0.14 10.19 -4.03
CA CYS A 587 0.70 11.32 -3.64
C CYS A 587 -0.15 12.58 -3.34
N SER A 588 -1.49 12.46 -3.31
CA SER A 588 -2.40 13.61 -3.18
C SER A 588 -2.70 14.02 -1.73
N GLU A 589 -2.38 13.17 -0.74
CA GLU A 589 -2.45 13.53 0.67
C GLU A 589 -1.13 14.12 1.14
N ASN A 590 -1.17 15.23 1.89
CA ASN A 590 0.00 15.75 2.63
C ASN A 590 -0.20 15.51 4.14
N PRO A 591 0.73 14.84 4.84
CA PRO A 591 1.95 14.26 4.30
C PRO A 591 1.64 13.07 3.40
N GLU A 592 2.40 12.96 2.31
CA GLU A 592 2.39 11.81 1.41
C GLU A 592 2.46 10.52 2.25
N PRO A 593 1.79 9.42 1.84
CA PRO A 593 1.69 8.22 2.65
C PRO A 593 3.06 7.78 3.18
N THR A 594 3.12 7.72 4.51
CA THR A 594 4.27 7.93 5.40
C THR A 594 5.63 7.35 4.99
N THR A 595 6.62 8.24 4.89
CA THR A 595 8.06 8.03 5.13
C THR A 595 8.45 8.10 6.63
N GLU A 596 7.50 8.15 7.57
CA GLU A 596 7.78 8.50 8.98
C GLU A 596 8.47 9.87 9.19
N GLU A 597 8.31 10.82 8.27
CA GLU A 597 8.91 12.17 8.36
C GLU A 597 8.11 13.17 9.23
N PRO A 598 8.78 14.01 10.04
CA PRO A 598 8.27 15.32 10.43
C PRO A 598 8.45 16.31 9.27
N ASP A 599 7.33 16.73 8.65
CA ASP A 599 7.26 17.67 7.53
C ASP A 599 8.07 18.99 7.80
N PRO A 600 8.95 19.42 6.87
CA PRO A 600 9.45 20.78 6.81
C PRO A 600 8.31 21.74 6.42
N GLY A 601 7.61 22.26 7.43
CA GLY A 601 6.47 23.16 7.30
C GLY A 601 6.53 24.08 6.07
N MET A 602 5.66 23.77 5.11
CA MET A 602 5.40 24.60 3.94
C MET A 602 4.95 25.99 4.40
N GLY A 603 5.85 26.98 4.29
CA GLY A 603 5.52 28.39 4.42
C GLY A 603 4.55 28.77 3.30
N THR A 604 3.25 28.63 3.57
CA THR A 604 2.19 28.92 2.60
C THR A 604 2.38 30.30 1.96
N THR A 605 2.42 30.28 0.64
CA THR A 605 2.43 31.43 -0.24
C THR A 605 1.28 32.37 0.13
N PHE A 606 1.63 33.61 0.45
CA PHE A 606 0.71 34.73 0.63
C PHE A 606 -0.25 34.86 -0.56
N THR A 607 -1.50 34.42 -0.38
CA THR A 607 -2.62 35.01 -1.12
C THR A 607 -3.06 36.25 -0.37
N SER A 608 -2.80 37.40 -0.98
CA SER A 608 -3.18 38.71 -0.49
C SER A 608 -4.70 38.83 -0.35
N SER A 609 -5.21 38.70 0.89
CA SER A 609 -6.38 39.48 1.32
C SER A 609 -6.45 39.55 2.84
N THR A 610 -5.85 40.59 3.43
CA THR A 610 -6.24 41.08 4.76
C THR A 610 -6.78 42.50 4.60
N THR A 611 -8.08 42.65 4.83
CA THR A 611 -8.74 43.94 4.99
C THR A 611 -8.92 44.23 6.48
N ASN A 612 -7.97 44.94 7.09
CA ASN A 612 -8.22 45.66 8.35
C ASN A 612 -8.39 47.18 8.13
N GLY A 613 -8.28 47.68 6.90
CA GLY A 613 -8.95 48.92 6.49
C GLY A 613 -8.34 50.23 6.98
N ASP A 614 -7.02 50.31 7.16
CA ASP A 614 -6.30 51.56 7.44
C ASP A 614 -5.35 52.03 6.32
N GLY A 615 -5.06 51.19 5.34
CA GLY A 615 -4.52 51.63 4.05
C GLY A 615 -3.03 51.98 4.04
N THR A 616 -2.23 51.37 4.90
CA THR A 616 -0.76 51.34 4.79
C THR A 616 -0.24 49.89 4.66
N SER A 617 0.91 49.74 4.02
CA SER A 617 1.59 48.47 3.77
C SER A 617 2.64 48.27 4.86
N ASP A 618 2.42 47.29 5.73
CA ASP A 618 3.26 47.04 6.88
C ASP A 618 4.14 45.82 6.55
N GLY A 619 5.44 46.06 6.36
CA GLY A 619 6.41 45.00 6.14
C GLY A 619 7.07 44.62 7.46
N TRP A 620 6.92 43.35 7.85
CA TRP A 620 7.75 42.64 8.83
C TRP A 620 7.72 43.25 10.23
N ASP A 621 6.69 42.90 10.99
CA ASP A 621 6.55 43.13 12.44
C ASP A 621 6.28 41.76 13.07
N THR A 622 7.32 41.13 13.64
CA THR A 622 7.25 39.73 14.07
C THR A 622 6.70 39.58 15.49
N ASP A 623 6.76 40.63 16.31
CA ASP A 623 6.30 40.62 17.70
C ASP A 623 4.98 41.38 17.93
N GLY A 624 4.46 42.06 16.91
CA GLY A 624 3.12 42.64 16.88
C GLY A 624 3.00 43.99 17.58
N ASP A 625 4.11 44.74 17.69
CA ASP A 625 4.15 46.03 18.38
C ASP A 625 3.75 47.24 17.52
N GLY A 626 3.59 47.04 16.20
CA GLY A 626 3.23 48.05 15.22
C GLY A 626 4.42 48.73 14.54
N THR A 627 5.62 48.17 14.61
CA THR A 627 6.87 48.71 14.03
C THR A 627 7.62 47.67 13.20
N SER A 628 8.38 48.10 12.19
CA SER A 628 9.00 47.23 11.16
C SER A 628 10.46 46.85 11.47
N ASP A 629 10.79 45.55 11.40
CA ASP A 629 12.08 44.93 11.70
C ASP A 629 13.01 44.89 10.47
N GLY A 630 14.10 45.66 10.47
CA GLY A 630 15.11 45.66 9.39
C GLY A 630 16.38 44.89 9.74
N TRP A 631 16.87 44.02 8.83
CA TRP A 631 18.09 43.22 9.02
C TRP A 631 19.36 44.08 9.23
N GLY A 632 19.88 44.09 10.46
CA GLY A 632 21.27 44.45 10.76
C GLY A 632 21.49 45.36 11.97
N THR A 633 21.93 44.75 13.07
CA THR A 633 22.63 45.32 14.25
C THR A 633 21.89 46.23 15.23
N ALA A 634 21.33 45.57 16.25
CA ALA A 634 21.55 45.77 17.70
C ALA A 634 21.27 47.11 18.38
N ASP A 635 20.29 47.06 19.30
CA ASP A 635 20.20 47.77 20.58
C ASP A 635 19.01 47.16 21.38
N ASP A 636 19.07 46.65 22.62
CA ASP A 636 20.02 46.82 23.73
C ASP A 636 19.96 45.59 24.69
N THR A 637 21.09 44.88 24.84
CA THR A 637 21.52 44.03 25.99
C THR A 637 20.78 42.73 26.42
N SER A 638 21.12 41.58 25.81
CA SER A 638 21.59 40.33 26.48
C SER A 638 21.77 39.21 25.44
N THR A 639 22.83 38.42 25.53
CA THR A 639 23.19 37.39 24.53
C THR A 639 22.90 35.96 25.02
N GLY A 640 21.64 35.65 25.29
CA GLY A 640 21.17 34.29 25.61
C GLY A 640 19.76 34.07 25.07
N TRP A 641 19.43 32.82 24.76
CA TRP A 641 18.12 32.42 24.22
C TRP A 641 17.07 32.70 25.31
N ASP A 642 16.00 33.42 24.97
CA ASP A 642 14.83 33.69 25.82
C ASP A 642 13.66 32.96 25.14
N THR A 643 13.26 31.83 25.71
CA THR A 643 12.32 30.88 25.09
C THR A 643 10.87 31.20 25.45
N ASP A 644 10.63 31.95 26.53
CA ASP A 644 9.28 32.23 27.04
C ASP A 644 8.84 33.70 26.89
N GLY A 645 9.74 34.59 26.47
CA GLY A 645 9.45 35.95 26.04
C GLY A 645 9.24 36.94 27.20
N ASP A 646 9.82 36.66 28.36
CA ASP A 646 9.70 37.53 29.55
C ASP A 646 10.75 38.68 29.58
N GLY A 647 11.72 38.68 28.67
CA GLY A 647 12.75 39.70 28.54
C GLY A 647 13.99 39.45 29.40
N THR A 648 14.18 38.23 29.92
CA THR A 648 15.41 37.78 30.58
C THR A 648 16.01 36.55 29.87
N SER A 649 17.33 36.37 29.92
CA SER A 649 17.98 35.29 29.17
C SER A 649 17.98 33.97 29.92
N ASP A 650 17.46 32.90 29.32
CA ASP A 650 17.44 31.55 29.87
C ASP A 650 18.88 31.01 29.96
N SER A 651 19.40 30.89 31.17
CA SER A 651 20.50 29.95 31.41
C SER A 651 19.87 28.57 31.51
N GLY A 652 20.02 27.76 30.45
CA GLY A 652 19.31 26.50 30.28
C GLY A 652 19.24 25.61 31.52
N TRP A 653 18.16 24.83 31.55
CA TRP A 653 17.72 23.91 32.62
C TRP A 653 17.07 24.65 33.79
N ASP A 654 15.80 25.06 33.58
CA ASP A 654 14.79 25.48 34.57
C ASP A 654 13.44 24.90 34.08
N THR A 655 12.99 23.79 34.69
CA THR A 655 11.81 23.03 34.19
C THR A 655 10.49 23.52 34.80
N ASP A 656 10.50 24.29 35.89
CA ASP A 656 9.28 24.73 36.58
C ASP A 656 9.01 26.25 36.49
N GLY A 657 9.92 27.01 35.88
CA GLY A 657 9.69 28.38 35.44
C GLY A 657 9.72 29.40 36.58
N ASP A 658 10.56 29.15 37.59
CA ASP A 658 10.73 30.05 38.73
C ASP A 658 11.91 31.05 38.59
N GLY A 659 12.71 30.89 37.53
CA GLY A 659 13.86 31.73 37.21
C GLY A 659 15.18 31.26 37.83
N THR A 660 15.24 30.01 38.30
CA THR A 660 16.43 29.40 38.93
C THR A 660 16.74 28.04 38.31
N SER A 661 18.01 27.80 37.97
CA SER A 661 18.40 26.55 37.30
C SER A 661 18.31 25.30 38.22
N ASP A 662 17.58 24.28 37.77
CA ASP A 662 17.22 23.04 38.49
C ASP A 662 18.26 21.92 38.29
N GLY A 663 19.45 22.13 38.84
CA GLY A 663 20.49 21.10 38.86
C GLY A 663 20.19 19.94 39.83
N TRP A 664 19.45 18.93 39.36
CA TRP A 664 19.31 17.59 39.97
C TRP A 664 18.56 17.55 41.32
N ASP A 665 17.25 17.78 41.25
CA ASP A 665 16.24 17.50 42.29
C ASP A 665 15.31 16.39 41.77
N THR A 666 15.33 15.21 42.40
CA THR A 666 14.57 14.04 41.91
C THR A 666 13.17 13.95 42.55
N ASP A 667 12.88 14.70 43.60
CA ASP A 667 11.60 14.63 44.33
C ASP A 667 10.76 15.92 44.29
N GLY A 668 11.28 16.99 43.70
CA GLY A 668 10.55 18.19 43.30
C GLY A 668 10.27 19.14 44.47
N ASP A 669 11.18 19.21 45.44
CA ASP A 669 11.05 20.06 46.63
C ASP A 669 11.79 21.41 46.54
N GLY A 670 12.56 21.63 45.47
CA GLY A 670 13.25 22.88 45.17
C GLY A 670 14.64 22.99 45.80
N THR A 671 15.25 21.88 46.23
CA THR A 671 16.64 21.86 46.73
C THR A 671 17.46 20.70 46.15
N SER A 672 18.80 20.87 46.03
CA SER A 672 19.66 19.86 45.38
C SER A 672 20.09 18.73 46.34
N ASP A 673 19.97 17.46 45.91
CA ASP A 673 20.12 16.24 46.72
C ASP A 673 21.57 15.84 47.13
N TRP A 674 22.50 16.80 47.24
CA TRP A 674 23.90 16.48 47.58
C TRP A 674 24.13 16.26 49.09
N GLY A 675 23.82 15.04 49.51
CA GLY A 675 24.48 14.33 50.62
C GLY A 675 23.79 14.43 51.97
N GLU A 676 22.99 13.42 52.32
CA GLU A 676 22.83 12.93 53.69
C GLU A 676 22.47 11.43 53.70
N ASP A 677 23.23 10.69 54.51
CA ASP A 677 23.07 9.27 54.78
C ASP A 677 21.90 9.00 55.75
N ASN A 678 21.28 7.82 55.61
CA ASN A 678 20.47 7.06 56.57
C ASN A 678 18.99 7.43 56.81
N ALA A 679 18.17 6.47 56.38
CA ALA A 679 17.27 5.65 57.21
C ALA A 679 15.87 6.18 57.61
N ASP A 680 14.95 5.19 57.69
CA ASP A 680 13.61 5.16 58.31
C ASP A 680 12.55 6.14 57.77
N GLY A 681 11.28 5.80 57.53
CA GLY A 681 10.44 4.63 57.77
C GLY A 681 8.96 5.08 57.78
N TRP A 682 8.06 4.24 57.25
CA TRP A 682 6.62 4.07 57.59
C TRP A 682 5.60 5.23 57.52
N ASP A 683 4.41 4.85 57.00
CA ASP A 683 3.06 5.43 57.15
C ASP A 683 2.82 6.81 56.49
N ASP A 684 1.68 7.13 55.86
CA ASP A 684 0.28 6.75 56.11
C ASP A 684 -0.58 6.95 54.83
N GLY A 685 -1.65 6.15 54.64
CA GLY A 685 -2.83 6.53 53.83
C GLY A 685 -3.74 7.51 54.61
N PRO A 686 -5.06 7.68 54.35
CA PRO A 686 -5.97 7.04 53.39
C PRO A 686 -6.92 8.03 52.65
N ASP A 687 -7.68 7.61 51.63
CA ASP A 687 -9.17 7.49 51.56
C ASP A 687 -9.57 8.08 50.20
N GLY A 688 -10.55 7.67 49.39
CA GLY A 688 -11.60 6.64 49.36
C GLY A 688 -12.34 6.90 48.02
N GLY A 689 -12.54 5.93 47.14
CA GLY A 689 -13.76 5.11 47.09
C GLY A 689 -14.96 5.83 46.48
N THR A 690 -15.33 5.49 45.23
CA THR A 690 -16.73 5.24 44.82
C THR A 690 -16.75 4.48 43.49
N ALA A 691 -17.30 3.27 43.55
CA ALA A 691 -17.75 2.51 42.40
C ALA A 691 -19.08 3.08 41.89
N GLY A 692 -19.21 3.17 40.57
CA GLY A 692 -20.46 3.38 39.85
C GLY A 692 -20.52 2.39 38.70
N ASP A 693 -21.48 1.47 38.77
CA ASP A 693 -21.85 0.55 37.70
C ASP A 693 -22.27 1.32 36.44
N GLU A 694 -21.68 0.98 35.30
CA GLU A 694 -22.37 1.10 34.01
C GLU A 694 -22.23 -0.20 33.22
N SER A 695 -23.39 -0.78 32.95
CA SER A 695 -23.60 -1.84 31.97
C SER A 695 -23.27 -1.32 30.57
N GLY A 696 -22.15 -1.76 30.02
CA GLY A 696 -21.82 -1.62 28.60
C GLY A 696 -21.55 -2.99 28.01
N THR A 697 -22.35 -3.38 27.03
CA THR A 697 -22.11 -4.50 26.12
C THR A 697 -20.69 -4.42 25.57
N ALA A 698 -19.81 -5.33 26.00
CA ALA A 698 -18.50 -5.52 25.38
C ALA A 698 -18.71 -6.11 23.99
N GLY A 699 -18.61 -5.26 22.96
CA GLY A 699 -18.38 -5.70 21.60
C GLY A 699 -16.98 -6.30 21.54
N PHE A 700 -16.90 -7.61 21.32
CA PHE A 700 -15.65 -8.30 21.07
C PHE A 700 -15.20 -7.95 19.64
N GLY A 701 -14.37 -6.92 19.51
CA GLY A 701 -13.69 -6.56 18.28
C GLY A 701 -12.51 -7.49 18.03
N PHE A 702 -12.33 -7.90 16.78
CA PHE A 702 -11.11 -8.54 16.30
C PHE A 702 -9.94 -7.61 16.60
N GLY A 703 -8.87 -8.13 17.18
CA GLY A 703 -7.64 -7.36 17.34
C GLY A 703 -7.13 -6.93 15.97
N ASN A 704 -6.77 -5.65 15.85
CA ASN A 704 -6.25 -5.01 14.64
C ASN A 704 -4.86 -5.51 14.20
N ASP A 705 -4.45 -6.71 14.61
CA ASP A 705 -3.12 -7.28 14.32
C ASP A 705 -3.14 -8.26 13.12
N ALA A 706 -4.28 -8.45 12.47
CA ALA A 706 -4.35 -9.16 11.19
C ALA A 706 -4.00 -8.17 10.05
N GLY A 707 -2.82 -8.30 9.46
CA GLY A 707 -2.27 -7.45 8.39
C GLY A 707 -3.03 -7.47 7.06
N LEU A 708 -4.33 -7.15 7.08
CA LEU A 708 -5.20 -6.99 5.91
C LEU A 708 -5.47 -5.53 5.55
N ASN A 709 -4.90 -4.57 6.30
CA ASN A 709 -5.06 -3.16 6.02
C ASN A 709 -4.26 -2.80 4.76
N GLY A 710 -4.93 -2.72 3.60
CA GLY A 710 -4.34 -2.27 2.33
C GLY A 710 -4.60 -3.16 1.11
N ARG A 711 -5.23 -4.33 1.25
CA ARG A 711 -5.41 -5.30 0.14
C ARG A 711 -6.65 -5.08 -0.73
N GLY A 712 -7.23 -3.88 -0.73
CA GLY A 712 -8.41 -3.55 -1.55
C GLY A 712 -8.02 -2.74 -2.78
N CYS A 713 -7.92 -3.37 -3.95
CA CYS A 713 -7.80 -2.63 -5.21
C CYS A 713 -9.16 -2.04 -5.60
N ASN A 714 -9.27 -0.72 -5.71
CA ASN A 714 -10.30 -0.10 -6.56
C ASN A 714 -9.81 1.22 -7.18
N CYS A 715 -10.00 1.36 -8.49
CA CYS A 715 -9.99 2.62 -9.22
C CYS A 715 -11.44 3.07 -9.43
N ASP A 716 -11.95 4.00 -8.63
CA ASP A 716 -13.22 4.68 -8.92
C ASP A 716 -12.97 5.87 -9.86
N VAL A 717 -13.33 5.73 -11.14
CA VAL A 717 -13.43 6.84 -12.09
C VAL A 717 -14.80 7.52 -11.97
N ASN A 718 -15.03 8.22 -10.86
CA ASN A 718 -16.29 8.93 -10.67
C ASN A 718 -16.28 10.26 -11.46
N SER A 719 -16.71 10.18 -12.72
CA SER A 719 -16.90 11.31 -13.65
C SER A 719 -18.12 12.19 -13.34
N ASN A 720 -18.36 12.53 -12.08
CA ASN A 720 -19.47 13.40 -11.67
C ASN A 720 -18.97 14.69 -10.99
N GLN A 721 -18.21 15.51 -11.74
CA GLN A 721 -18.20 16.94 -11.47
C GLN A 721 -19.43 17.59 -12.13
N GLY A 722 -20.35 18.05 -11.28
CA GLY A 722 -21.58 18.72 -11.68
C GLY A 722 -21.35 20.00 -12.51
N PRO A 723 -22.32 20.40 -13.34
CA PRO A 723 -22.12 21.45 -14.33
C PRO A 723 -22.13 22.84 -13.68
N TRP A 724 -20.97 23.50 -13.69
CA TRP A 724 -20.88 24.94 -13.47
C TRP A 724 -21.37 25.65 -14.73
N ALA A 725 -22.49 26.36 -14.60
CA ALA A 725 -23.02 27.24 -15.62
C ALA A 725 -22.17 28.51 -15.77
N PRO A 726 -21.92 28.98 -17.00
CA PRO A 726 -21.71 30.39 -17.25
C PRO A 726 -22.88 30.96 -18.07
N LEU A 727 -23.57 31.93 -17.46
CA LEU A 727 -24.48 32.83 -18.13
C LEU A 727 -23.71 33.89 -18.93
N ALA A 728 -24.17 34.05 -20.17
CA ALA A 728 -24.09 35.24 -21.04
C ALA A 728 -22.76 35.55 -21.76
N PHE A 729 -22.78 35.46 -23.10
CA PHE A 729 -22.89 36.64 -23.98
C PHE A 729 -23.35 36.25 -25.41
N LEU A 730 -24.51 36.80 -25.77
CA LEU A 730 -24.99 37.26 -27.09
C LEU A 730 -24.26 36.87 -28.40
N GLY A 731 -25.03 36.31 -29.36
CA GLY A 731 -25.25 37.01 -30.64
C GLY A 731 -25.08 36.22 -31.95
N PHE A 732 -26.20 36.09 -32.69
CA PHE A 732 -26.34 35.82 -34.15
C PHE A 732 -25.83 34.45 -34.66
N GLY A 733 -26.52 33.69 -35.52
CA GLY A 733 -27.77 33.85 -36.24
C GLY A 733 -27.88 32.75 -37.32
N LEU A 734 -29.09 32.22 -37.50
CA LEU A 734 -29.74 31.81 -38.75
C LEU A 734 -29.05 30.90 -39.80
N LEU A 735 -29.85 29.94 -40.28
CA LEU A 735 -29.79 29.10 -41.51
C LEU A 735 -29.09 27.75 -41.33
N GLY A 736 -29.61 26.61 -41.77
CA GLY A 736 -30.79 26.32 -42.58
C GLY A 736 -30.86 24.81 -42.87
N LEU A 737 -32.09 24.34 -43.04
CA LEU A 737 -32.54 22.98 -43.34
C LEU A 737 -31.93 22.32 -44.60
N ALA A 738 -32.04 20.98 -44.59
CA ALA A 738 -32.23 20.08 -45.74
C ALA A 738 -30.97 19.79 -46.60
N SER A 739 -30.73 18.61 -47.19
CA SER A 739 -31.44 17.33 -47.27
C SER A 739 -30.59 16.40 -48.16
N THR A 740 -30.61 15.09 -47.86
CA THR A 740 -30.67 13.97 -48.82
C THR A 740 -29.52 13.69 -49.83
N LEU A 741 -28.95 12.47 -49.68
CA LEU A 741 -28.88 11.38 -50.66
C LEU A 741 -28.40 11.68 -52.10
N ARG A 742 -27.27 11.07 -52.52
CA ARG A 742 -27.21 9.88 -53.41
C ARG A 742 -25.80 9.64 -53.99
N ARG A 743 -25.30 8.42 -53.75
CA ARG A 743 -24.85 7.40 -54.72
C ARG A 743 -23.83 7.76 -55.83
N ARG A 744 -22.80 6.89 -55.85
CA ARG A 744 -22.32 6.01 -56.94
C ARG A 744 -20.99 6.35 -57.63
N ASP A 745 -20.07 5.44 -57.33
CA ASP A 745 -19.37 4.52 -58.25
C ASP A 745 -18.08 4.95 -58.96
N ARG A 746 -17.18 3.94 -58.98
CA ARG A 746 -16.02 3.65 -59.83
C ARG A 746 -14.68 4.13 -59.26
N GLU A 747 -13.69 3.27 -59.07
CA GLU A 747 -13.34 1.97 -59.68
C GLU A 747 -12.68 1.03 -58.67
#